data_AF-A0AAC8PWJ8-F1
#
_entry.id   AF-A0AAC8PWJ8-F1
#
_cell.length_a   1.000
_cell.length_b   1.000
_cell.length_c   1.000
_cell.angle_alpha   90.00
_cell.angle_beta   90.00
_cell.angle_gamma   90.00
#
_symmetry.space_group_name_H-M   'P 1'
#
loop_
_entity.id
_entity.type
_entity.pdbx_description
1 polymer ?
#
loop_
_entity_poly.entity_id
_entity_poly.type
_entity_poly.pdbx_seq_one_letter_code
_entity_poly.pdbx_strand_id
1 'polypeptide(L)'
;MRLKSLKLAGFKSFANPTTFTFKHDITAIVGPNGCGKSNVIDAIRWVLGETSAKQLRGGAMSDVIFAGVEGRAGKSLASVELTFEHTQDESSGIRHALNLYQELTLRRQVTKDGKSDYFINGQRVRRRDVVDVFLGTGLGARSYAVIEQGMIGRIVDSSPMELRSFIEEGAGVSRYQARRDETQKKLDEARDNLERLSDLQGELKKQQRTLMRQAESAKRYQELSDELAKINKEDLLKRIFEAWQYHEHKKTQQVSSSESLNALETVANKAKVELERLSNKVAEGQWLKDDARDKYHNAQMAEQTAQHNFYTLNQELSQADDKIQRLTLIKTEAQDGIAHATKELTKLNEERASIEPSLKVLGDQLTQKQAELKQLQGNWQSIRDDVNTLQAQKNTLENAQKLAESQKSRVLANREKWIKKHNELVLSFESIGKENSADADELTRLAGEIKTLSLRQESLADDDDKDKLDEMTKTVQSLQSSHATLEKRHTALASEYDILHQMVHAKPKAEETSAKADDFSHLTRLKDVVRLSRQGESFAGVLDGFLGFWMDAKIFDDLALKAALAAPSTKDKQASRAIFKTGGGYGVNDSNLIAFGQLFDAPRLKLFDACYLLDEELDEQALSRLSDQITDGRLILTKTGWLIGSFGVIHGSSFGAESSLLSQKAEHSKRLGQLEDELGALEDELEQSEKTLKTHTAQLEALKIAQDEKSAQMAVVLSSLHKVQQAHTTLQAKIQTDAIKRENFAKNKAALDEEKEEIGSELKVLESQIADSIQQLSEHLPRFESAQNTMTAMTKSMDELNAQVKALTDEYQGLQLKNSTLTQALTHTQRLLELAQKNLSQAETDIQAVKDNEKNLTAKLPQLEAAFKDAKAQTAALKIISEEHEAAAKALQLMQVKLQENLTEAHTNFAKAQAEAAQITADTAVGESRLIDLGDEMMRIDEGFNLPSMLADFRAKTPKFKDNTARIDAIKADIAKLGAVNLAAAQELAELEERVSPMDTQINDITESMAKLKDAISAIDEKTKALFLSALDAVNAELNSLFTKVFGGGQASLALIDDENLTKADKWRAGLVLMAQPKGKKNSRLAVLSGGEKTLTALSLIFAIFKQHPAPFCVLDEVDAPLDDANVGRFTSLIHELADSVQFIFISHNKLAMQIADELKGITMPTAGISSLVTVNLEEAEKYIES
;
A
#
# COMPACT_ATOMS: atom_id res chain seq x y z
N MET A 1 -2.22 33.40 24.47
CA MET A 1 -3.60 33.24 23.93
C MET A 1 -4.18 32.01 24.59
N ARG A 2 -5.46 32.01 24.97
CA ARG A 2 -6.16 30.89 25.65
C ARG A 2 -7.58 30.75 25.10
N LEU A 3 -8.17 29.56 25.13
CA LEU A 3 -9.57 29.37 24.73
C LEU A 3 -10.49 29.78 25.90
N LYS A 4 -11.22 30.89 25.74
CA LYS A 4 -12.11 31.43 26.77
C LYS A 4 -13.47 30.75 26.78
N SER A 5 -14.06 30.58 25.60
CA SER A 5 -15.37 29.93 25.48
C SER A 5 -15.62 29.28 24.13
N LEU A 6 -16.44 28.23 24.14
CA LEU A 6 -17.01 27.57 22.96
C LEU A 6 -18.54 27.66 23.04
N LYS A 7 -19.18 28.29 22.05
CA LYS A 7 -20.64 28.33 21.92
C LYS A 7 -21.08 27.40 20.79
N LEU A 8 -22.04 26.53 21.08
CA LEU A 8 -22.65 25.57 20.16
C LEU A 8 -24.12 25.90 20.00
N ALA A 9 -24.62 26.01 18.77
CA ALA A 9 -26.05 26.17 18.51
C ALA A 9 -26.47 25.33 17.30
N GLY A 10 -27.38 24.37 17.51
CA GLY A 10 -27.88 23.49 16.45
C GLY A 10 -26.82 22.56 15.87
N PHE A 11 -25.74 22.30 16.61
CA PHE A 11 -24.60 21.50 16.18
C PHE A 11 -24.70 20.08 16.76
N LYS A 12 -24.81 19.06 15.88
CA LYS A 12 -24.99 17.65 16.24
C LYS A 12 -26.00 17.47 17.37
N SER A 13 -25.64 16.89 18.51
CA SER A 13 -26.54 16.65 19.65
C SER A 13 -26.89 17.91 20.47
N PHE A 14 -26.25 19.05 20.21
CA PHE A 14 -26.50 20.33 20.91
C PHE A 14 -27.59 21.15 20.19
N ALA A 15 -28.85 20.75 20.38
CA ALA A 15 -30.01 21.42 19.79
C ALA A 15 -30.26 22.84 20.34
N ASN A 16 -29.89 23.08 21.61
CA ASN A 16 -29.98 24.37 22.30
C ASN A 16 -28.65 25.11 22.25
N PRO A 17 -28.64 26.46 22.19
CA PRO A 17 -27.45 27.25 22.43
C PRO A 17 -26.80 26.86 23.76
N THR A 18 -25.60 26.29 23.70
CA THR A 18 -24.83 25.79 24.85
C THR A 18 -23.47 26.46 24.84
N THR A 19 -23.06 27.05 25.97
CA THR A 19 -21.77 27.75 26.08
C THR A 19 -20.89 27.02 27.09
N PHE A 20 -19.73 26.54 26.63
CA PHE A 20 -18.66 26.03 27.46
C PHE A 20 -17.71 27.19 27.77
N THR A 21 -17.47 27.45 29.05
CA THR A 21 -16.51 28.46 29.52
C THR A 21 -15.30 27.74 30.13
N PHE A 22 -14.09 28.02 29.66
CA PHE A 22 -12.88 27.37 30.14
C PHE A 22 -12.08 28.38 30.96
N LYS A 23 -12.17 28.28 32.29
CA LYS A 23 -11.49 29.21 33.22
C LYS A 23 -10.15 28.68 33.73
N HIS A 24 -10.02 27.36 33.82
CA HIS A 24 -8.87 26.68 34.42
C HIS A 24 -7.89 26.17 33.36
N ASP A 25 -6.68 25.79 33.79
CA ASP A 25 -5.62 25.25 32.94
C ASP A 25 -5.94 23.83 32.50
N ILE A 26 -6.55 23.02 33.37
CA ILE A 26 -6.93 21.64 33.08
C ILE A 26 -8.44 21.44 33.23
N THR A 27 -9.15 21.26 32.12
CA THR A 27 -10.59 20.98 32.11
C THR A 27 -10.86 19.56 31.60
N ALA A 28 -11.56 18.74 32.37
CA ALA A 28 -12.01 17.42 31.93
C ALA A 28 -13.49 17.46 31.53
N ILE A 29 -13.81 16.92 30.37
CA ILE A 29 -15.19 16.76 29.89
C ILE A 29 -15.60 15.30 30.09
N VAL A 30 -16.63 15.08 30.90
CA VAL A 30 -17.06 13.74 31.34
C VAL A 30 -18.53 13.50 31.07
N GLY A 31 -18.96 12.25 31.02
CA GLY A 31 -20.37 11.91 30.81
C GLY A 31 -20.58 10.47 30.33
N PRO A 32 -21.81 9.93 30.39
CA PRO A 32 -22.12 8.58 29.93
C PRO A 32 -21.78 8.38 28.45
N ASN A 33 -21.50 7.14 28.03
CA ASN A 33 -21.24 6.87 26.61
C ASN A 33 -22.46 7.23 25.76
N GLY A 34 -22.21 7.86 24.60
CA GLY A 34 -23.28 8.32 23.70
C GLY A 34 -23.90 9.69 24.04
N CYS A 35 -23.49 10.36 25.13
CA CYS A 35 -24.07 11.66 25.49
C CYS A 35 -23.59 12.85 24.65
N GLY A 36 -22.70 12.64 23.67
CA GLY A 36 -22.20 13.67 22.76
C GLY A 36 -20.89 14.35 23.15
N LYS A 37 -20.05 13.70 23.98
CA LYS A 37 -18.74 14.25 24.42
C LYS A 37 -17.84 14.64 23.25
N SER A 38 -17.59 13.72 22.33
CA SER A 38 -16.72 13.98 21.18
C SER A 38 -17.27 15.03 20.20
N ASN A 39 -18.57 15.35 20.25
CA ASN A 39 -19.14 16.44 19.44
C ASN A 39 -18.58 17.81 19.83
N VAL A 40 -18.03 17.96 21.05
CA VAL A 40 -17.34 19.18 21.47
C VAL A 40 -16.05 19.38 20.69
N ILE A 41 -15.30 18.29 20.48
CA ILE A 41 -14.04 18.30 19.73
C ILE A 41 -14.31 18.52 18.25
N ASP A 42 -15.32 17.83 17.70
CA ASP A 42 -15.77 18.04 16.34
C ASP A 42 -16.14 19.51 16.09
N ALA A 43 -16.76 20.19 17.07
CA ALA A 43 -17.13 21.58 16.96
C ALA A 43 -15.93 22.53 16.91
N ILE A 44 -14.94 22.32 17.79
CA ILE A 44 -13.69 23.10 17.81
C ILE A 44 -12.97 22.93 16.47
N ARG A 45 -12.81 21.68 16.02
CA ARG A 45 -12.11 21.34 14.77
C ARG A 45 -12.82 21.89 13.53
N TRP A 46 -14.15 21.82 13.52
CA TRP A 46 -14.96 22.35 12.44
C TRP A 46 -14.78 23.86 12.30
N VAL A 47 -14.77 24.63 13.39
CA VAL A 47 -14.58 26.09 13.33
C VAL A 47 -13.17 26.47 12.89
N LEU A 48 -12.15 25.72 13.29
CA LEU A 48 -10.75 25.93 12.88
C LEU A 48 -10.48 25.61 11.39
N GLY A 49 -11.48 25.13 10.65
CA GLY A 49 -11.44 25.09 9.19
C GLY A 49 -11.44 23.70 8.56
N GLU A 50 -11.72 22.62 9.31
CA GLU A 50 -11.81 21.27 8.76
C GLU A 50 -12.94 21.15 7.71
N THR A 51 -12.61 20.65 6.52
CA THR A 51 -13.54 20.54 5.38
C THR A 51 -13.98 19.13 5.06
N SER A 52 -13.43 18.12 5.71
CA SER A 52 -13.82 16.72 5.52
C SER A 52 -14.93 16.33 6.48
N ALA A 53 -16.13 16.01 5.96
CA ALA A 53 -17.25 15.55 6.79
C ALA A 53 -16.93 14.23 7.49
N LYS A 54 -16.16 13.36 6.82
CA LYS A 54 -15.66 12.08 7.37
C LYS A 54 -14.83 12.28 8.63
N GLN A 55 -14.02 13.35 8.68
CA GLN A 55 -13.19 13.65 9.85
C GLN A 55 -14.01 14.23 11.01
N LEU A 56 -15.18 14.80 10.73
CA LEU A 56 -16.14 15.26 11.75
C LEU A 56 -17.17 14.17 12.08
N ARG A 57 -16.85 12.88 11.86
CA ARG A 57 -17.73 11.73 12.12
C ARG A 57 -19.13 11.87 11.47
N GLY A 58 -19.18 12.39 10.24
CA GLY A 58 -20.40 12.55 9.43
C GLY A 58 -20.19 12.12 7.97
N GLY A 59 -21.28 11.94 7.22
CA GLY A 59 -21.24 11.59 5.80
C GLY A 59 -21.16 12.83 4.89
N ALA A 60 -21.92 13.86 5.22
CA ALA A 60 -21.98 15.15 4.53
C ALA A 60 -21.79 16.33 5.49
N MET A 61 -21.41 17.50 4.97
CA MET A 61 -21.25 18.70 5.79
C MET A 61 -22.57 19.23 6.38
N SER A 62 -23.72 18.81 5.86
CA SER A 62 -25.03 19.04 6.44
C SER A 62 -25.27 18.23 7.72
N ASP A 63 -24.54 17.14 7.94
CA ASP A 63 -24.76 16.22 9.08
C ASP A 63 -24.25 16.78 10.41
N VAL A 64 -23.53 17.91 10.36
CA VAL A 64 -23.18 18.67 11.57
C VAL A 64 -24.39 19.44 12.13
N ILE A 65 -25.49 19.54 11.38
CA ILE A 65 -26.74 20.18 11.82
C ILE A 65 -27.58 19.19 12.60
N PHE A 66 -28.14 19.61 13.74
CA PHE A 66 -29.05 18.79 14.54
C PHE A 66 -30.24 18.29 13.70
N ALA A 67 -30.31 16.98 13.49
CA ALA A 67 -31.29 16.32 12.62
C ALA A 67 -32.72 16.28 13.18
N GLY A 68 -32.91 16.51 14.48
CA GLY A 68 -34.19 16.36 15.17
C GLY A 68 -34.29 15.07 15.97
N VAL A 69 -35.15 15.04 16.99
CA VAL A 69 -35.48 13.86 17.79
C VAL A 69 -37.00 13.81 18.00
N GLU A 70 -37.54 12.68 18.48
CA GLU A 70 -38.97 12.56 18.80
C GLU A 70 -39.41 13.70 19.74
N GLY A 71 -40.40 14.51 19.30
CA GLY A 71 -40.87 15.70 20.02
C GLY A 71 -40.11 17.01 19.74
N ARG A 72 -39.05 17.02 18.91
CA ARG A 72 -38.31 18.25 18.55
C ARG A 72 -37.79 18.27 17.11
N ALA A 73 -38.26 19.24 16.33
CA ALA A 73 -37.84 19.42 14.94
C ALA A 73 -36.33 19.73 14.79
N GLY A 74 -35.73 19.22 13.72
CA GLY A 74 -34.34 19.50 13.34
C GLY A 74 -34.10 20.99 13.04
N LYS A 75 -32.86 21.44 13.18
CA LYS A 75 -32.48 22.84 12.92
C LYS A 75 -32.15 23.03 11.42
N SER A 76 -32.25 24.27 10.95
CA SER A 76 -31.86 24.67 9.58
C SER A 76 -30.43 25.19 9.47
N LEU A 77 -29.82 25.52 10.61
CA LEU A 77 -28.51 26.13 10.73
C LEU A 77 -27.78 25.49 11.92
N ALA A 78 -26.51 25.14 11.72
CA ALA A 78 -25.57 24.92 12.82
C ALA A 78 -24.61 26.11 12.88
N SER A 79 -24.33 26.59 14.09
CA SER A 79 -23.33 27.62 14.34
C SER A 79 -22.47 27.21 15.52
N VAL A 80 -21.16 27.37 15.35
CA VAL A 80 -20.17 27.20 16.41
C VAL A 80 -19.29 28.44 16.44
N GLU A 81 -19.04 28.95 17.64
CA GLU A 81 -18.22 30.13 17.88
C GLU A 81 -17.16 29.81 18.96
N LEU A 82 -15.90 30.07 18.63
CA LEU A 82 -14.76 30.01 19.54
C LEU A 82 -14.37 31.43 19.92
N THR A 83 -14.14 31.67 21.20
CA THR A 83 -13.61 32.95 21.71
C THR A 83 -12.27 32.69 22.36
N PHE A 84 -11.24 33.40 21.90
CA PHE A 84 -9.90 33.34 22.43
C PHE A 84 -9.57 34.63 23.20
N GLU A 85 -8.91 34.50 24.34
CA GLU A 85 -8.42 35.62 25.14
C GLU A 85 -6.89 35.72 25.02
N HIS A 86 -6.36 36.93 24.85
CA HIS A 86 -4.92 37.14 24.76
C HIS A 86 -4.32 37.35 26.15
N THR A 87 -3.32 36.54 26.51
CA THR A 87 -2.75 36.48 27.87
C THR A 87 -1.24 36.73 27.94
N GLN A 88 -0.57 37.10 26.84
CA GLN A 88 0.90 37.28 26.82
C GLN A 88 1.36 38.62 26.24
N ASP A 89 2.47 39.12 26.80
CA ASP A 89 3.16 40.38 26.51
C ASP A 89 3.57 40.57 25.03
N GLU A 90 3.58 41.84 24.61
CA GLU A 90 3.81 42.34 23.25
C GLU A 90 5.16 41.95 22.62
N SER A 91 6.08 41.34 23.37
CA SER A 91 7.46 41.06 22.93
C SER A 91 7.68 39.70 22.26
N SER A 92 6.85 38.69 22.50
CA SER A 92 7.02 37.32 21.95
C SER A 92 5.84 36.81 21.11
N GLY A 93 4.75 37.57 21.02
CA GLY A 93 3.51 37.16 20.35
C GLY A 93 3.52 37.28 18.82
N ILE A 94 2.90 36.30 18.17
CA ILE A 94 2.64 36.23 16.73
C ILE A 94 1.92 37.52 16.30
N ARG A 95 2.50 38.30 15.37
CA ARG A 95 1.90 39.54 14.86
C ARG A 95 1.02 39.26 13.64
N HIS A 96 -0.31 39.23 13.80
CA HIS A 96 -1.28 39.27 12.69
C HIS A 96 -1.99 40.63 12.65
N ALA A 97 -2.43 41.09 11.48
CA ALA A 97 -3.11 42.40 11.28
C ALA A 97 -4.46 42.54 12.03
N LEU A 98 -4.95 41.45 12.63
CA LEU A 98 -6.18 41.40 13.44
C LEU A 98 -5.88 41.13 14.93
N ASN A 99 -4.61 41.06 15.35
CA ASN A 99 -4.18 40.97 16.75
C ASN A 99 -4.23 42.32 17.49
N LEU A 100 -5.07 43.24 17.04
CA LEU A 100 -5.35 44.52 17.70
C LEU A 100 -6.42 44.39 18.81
N TYR A 101 -7.07 43.23 18.91
CA TYR A 101 -8.15 42.98 19.86
C TYR A 101 -7.68 42.12 21.04
N GLN A 102 -8.11 42.49 22.24
CA GLN A 102 -7.89 41.75 23.49
C GLN A 102 -8.53 40.34 23.44
N GLU A 103 -9.57 40.18 22.61
CA GLU A 103 -10.26 38.91 22.33
C GLU A 103 -10.43 38.68 20.82
N LEU A 104 -10.25 37.44 20.38
CA LEU A 104 -10.50 36.98 19.00
C LEU A 104 -11.70 36.03 18.99
N THR A 105 -12.74 36.34 18.23
CA THR A 105 -13.89 35.45 18.03
C THR A 105 -13.91 34.88 16.63
N LEU A 106 -13.98 33.55 16.53
CA LEU A 106 -14.06 32.82 15.28
C LEU A 106 -15.37 32.05 15.26
N ARG A 107 -16.22 32.31 14.26
CA ARG A 107 -17.51 31.65 14.13
C ARG A 107 -17.66 31.03 12.75
N ARG A 108 -18.10 29.77 12.72
CA ARG A 108 -18.50 29.08 11.48
C ARG A 108 -19.99 28.77 11.54
N GLN A 109 -20.68 28.94 10.43
CA GLN A 109 -22.08 28.56 10.29
C GLN A 109 -22.30 27.79 8.98
N VAL A 110 -23.19 26.80 8.99
CA VAL A 110 -23.60 26.06 7.79
C VAL A 110 -25.11 25.89 7.74
N THR A 111 -25.67 26.13 6.56
CA THR A 111 -27.09 25.88 6.25
C THR A 111 -27.28 24.50 5.64
N LYS A 112 -28.53 24.03 5.56
CA LYS A 112 -28.86 22.76 4.89
C LYS A 112 -28.37 22.66 3.44
N ASP A 113 -28.18 23.79 2.76
CA ASP A 113 -27.66 23.88 1.39
C ASP A 113 -26.14 23.63 1.28
N GLY A 114 -25.46 23.32 2.39
CA GLY A 114 -24.02 23.08 2.43
C GLY A 114 -23.15 24.34 2.31
N LYS A 115 -23.75 25.54 2.27
CA LYS A 115 -23.02 26.81 2.27
C LYS A 115 -22.43 27.07 3.66
N SER A 116 -21.10 27.08 3.74
CA SER A 116 -20.35 27.33 4.97
C SER A 116 -19.80 28.75 4.98
N ASP A 117 -20.23 29.57 5.93
CA ASP A 117 -19.74 30.94 6.13
C ASP A 117 -18.80 31.01 7.34
N TYR A 118 -17.73 31.78 7.20
CA TYR A 118 -16.77 32.06 8.26
C TYR A 118 -16.86 33.51 8.70
N PHE A 119 -16.72 33.74 9.99
CA PHE A 119 -16.70 35.07 10.60
C PHE A 119 -15.52 35.19 11.55
N ILE A 120 -14.81 36.32 11.47
CA ILE A 120 -13.83 36.74 12.46
C ILE A 120 -14.35 38.04 13.06
N ASN A 121 -14.48 38.12 14.39
CA ASN A 121 -14.98 39.31 15.10
C ASN A 121 -16.29 39.85 14.51
N GLY A 122 -17.19 38.94 14.11
CA GLY A 122 -18.50 39.25 13.52
C GLY A 122 -18.47 39.63 12.03
N GLN A 123 -17.32 39.88 11.42
CA GLN A 123 -17.20 40.17 9.99
C GLN A 123 -17.08 38.90 9.16
N ARG A 124 -17.79 38.82 8.03
CA ARG A 124 -17.75 37.67 7.12
C ARG A 124 -16.43 37.67 6.35
N VAL A 125 -15.70 36.56 6.40
CA VAL A 125 -14.38 36.39 5.78
C VAL A 125 -14.32 35.14 4.93
N ARG A 126 -13.28 35.02 4.08
CA ARG A 126 -13.02 33.79 3.34
C ARG A 126 -12.37 32.77 4.27
N ARG A 127 -12.54 31.48 3.96
CA ARG A 127 -11.83 30.40 4.67
C ARG A 127 -10.31 30.62 4.69
N ARG A 128 -9.75 31.12 3.58
CA ARG A 128 -8.31 31.41 3.48
C ARG A 128 -7.86 32.39 4.55
N ASP A 129 -8.65 33.44 4.79
CA ASP A 129 -8.34 34.46 5.81
C ASP A 129 -8.34 33.85 7.22
N VAL A 130 -9.24 32.89 7.50
CA VAL A 130 -9.24 32.13 8.77
C VAL A 130 -7.98 31.25 8.89
N VAL A 131 -7.62 30.53 7.83
CA VAL A 131 -6.42 29.68 7.82
C VAL A 131 -5.15 30.52 7.97
N ASP A 132 -5.09 31.69 7.34
CA ASP A 132 -3.95 32.62 7.42
C ASP A 132 -3.77 33.21 8.83
N VAL A 133 -4.86 33.42 9.58
CA VAL A 133 -4.82 33.91 10.97
C VAL A 133 -4.16 32.91 11.92
N PHE A 134 -4.36 31.61 11.71
CA PHE A 134 -3.80 30.56 12.57
C PHE A 134 -2.53 29.91 12.00
N LEU A 135 -2.04 30.38 10.86
CA LEU A 135 -0.86 29.84 10.19
C LEU A 135 0.41 30.11 11.01
N GLY A 136 1.06 29.05 11.47
CA GLY A 136 2.23 29.14 12.36
C GLY A 136 1.89 29.36 13.85
N THR A 137 0.61 29.29 14.24
CA THR A 137 0.17 29.33 15.65
C THR A 137 -0.01 27.95 16.28
N GLY A 138 0.14 26.88 15.49
CA GLY A 138 -0.21 25.52 15.89
C GLY A 138 -1.72 25.25 15.95
N LEU A 139 -2.58 26.16 15.47
CA LEU A 139 -4.05 26.03 15.47
C LEU A 139 -4.67 25.97 14.04
N GLY A 140 -4.06 25.22 13.12
CA GLY A 140 -4.63 24.92 11.81
C GLY A 140 -5.67 23.79 11.81
N ALA A 141 -6.40 23.64 10.69
CA ALA A 141 -7.37 22.55 10.47
C ALA A 141 -6.75 21.12 10.55
N ARG A 142 -5.43 21.02 10.32
CA ARG A 142 -4.64 19.78 10.44
C ARG A 142 -3.66 19.81 11.62
N SER A 143 -3.83 20.77 12.54
CA SER A 143 -2.85 20.96 13.59
C SER A 143 -2.86 19.84 14.64
N TYR A 144 -1.73 19.73 15.33
CA TYR A 144 -1.52 18.83 16.46
C TYR A 144 -2.23 19.29 17.75
N ALA A 145 -2.86 20.46 17.77
CA ALA A 145 -3.60 21.01 18.92
C ALA A 145 -4.86 20.20 19.29
N VAL A 146 -5.45 19.49 18.33
CA VAL A 146 -6.67 18.69 18.52
C VAL A 146 -6.37 17.23 18.21
N ILE A 147 -6.33 16.39 19.26
CA ILE A 147 -5.98 14.97 19.17
C ILE A 147 -7.23 14.13 19.39
N GLU A 148 -7.70 13.51 18.31
CA GLU A 148 -8.84 12.59 18.35
C GLU A 148 -8.43 11.15 18.68
N GLN A 149 -9.41 10.36 19.09
CA GLN A 149 -9.26 8.91 19.23
C GLN A 149 -8.78 8.30 17.90
N GLY A 150 -7.61 7.63 17.93
CA GLY A 150 -6.97 7.05 16.75
C GLY A 150 -5.99 7.98 16.00
N MET A 151 -5.98 9.29 16.26
CA MET A 151 -5.00 10.24 15.67
C MET A 151 -3.56 9.89 16.08
N ILE A 152 -3.38 9.36 17.29
CA ILE A 152 -2.08 8.90 17.79
C ILE A 152 -1.54 7.74 16.94
N GLY A 153 -2.40 6.78 16.57
CA GLY A 153 -2.05 5.72 15.63
C GLY A 153 -1.70 6.26 14.26
N ARG A 154 -2.43 7.29 13.78
CA ARG A 154 -2.14 7.95 12.50
C ARG A 154 -0.79 8.65 12.47
N ILE A 155 -0.36 9.30 13.56
CA ILE A 155 0.97 9.94 13.65
C ILE A 155 2.08 8.88 13.60
N VAL A 156 1.84 7.71 14.19
CA VAL A 156 2.75 6.55 14.11
C VAL A 156 2.84 5.98 12.69
N ASP A 157 1.70 5.88 12.00
CA ASP A 157 1.59 5.32 10.65
C ASP A 157 1.73 6.38 9.54
N SER A 158 2.06 7.63 9.89
CA SER A 158 2.14 8.76 8.96
C SER A 158 3.25 8.54 7.94
N SER A 159 3.00 8.97 6.70
CA SER A 159 4.05 9.00 5.69
C SER A 159 5.17 9.97 6.11
N PRO A 160 6.41 9.76 5.64
CA PRO A 160 7.53 10.63 6.01
C PRO A 160 7.31 12.12 5.74
N MET A 161 6.51 12.45 4.71
CA MET A 161 6.19 13.83 4.36
C MET A 161 5.09 14.42 5.27
N GLU A 162 4.15 13.60 5.75
CA GLU A 162 3.18 14.02 6.77
C GLU A 162 3.85 14.22 8.13
N LEU A 163 4.82 13.38 8.49
CA LEU A 163 5.59 13.57 9.72
C LEU A 163 6.40 14.88 9.69
N ARG A 164 6.93 15.22 8.52
CA ARG A 164 7.61 16.50 8.26
C ARG A 164 6.68 17.69 8.40
N SER A 165 5.46 17.62 7.87
CA SER A 165 4.53 18.76 7.93
C SER A 165 4.15 19.14 9.36
N PHE A 166 4.09 18.18 10.29
CA PHE A 166 3.91 18.48 11.72
C PHE A 166 5.08 19.27 12.31
N ILE A 167 6.32 18.96 11.92
CA ILE A 167 7.51 19.70 12.36
C ILE A 167 7.58 21.07 11.69
N GLU A 168 7.21 21.20 10.42
CA GLU A 168 7.17 22.48 9.70
C GLU A 168 6.09 23.41 10.25
N GLU A 169 4.94 22.87 10.67
CA GLU A 169 3.89 23.60 11.35
C GLU A 169 4.31 24.00 12.77
N GLY A 170 5.00 23.09 13.49
CA GLY A 170 5.67 23.38 14.75
C GLY A 170 6.64 24.55 14.60
N ALA A 171 7.62 24.44 13.70
CA ALA A 171 8.67 25.43 13.45
C ALA A 171 8.17 26.82 12.95
N GLY A 172 6.88 26.97 12.67
CA GLY A 172 6.32 28.18 12.06
C GLY A 172 6.78 28.43 10.62
N VAL A 173 7.30 27.38 9.95
CA VAL A 173 7.91 27.44 8.62
C VAL A 173 6.86 27.35 7.50
N SER A 174 5.68 26.81 7.81
CA SER A 174 4.52 26.72 6.90
C SER A 174 4.14 28.07 6.26
N ARG A 175 4.29 29.19 6.97
CA ARG A 175 4.07 30.55 6.42
C ARG A 175 5.07 30.91 5.33
N TYR A 176 6.32 30.54 5.53
CA TYR A 176 7.39 30.78 4.58
C TYR A 176 7.22 29.94 3.32
N GLN A 177 6.77 28.68 3.46
CA GLN A 177 6.44 27.81 2.33
C GLN A 177 5.23 28.30 1.54
N ALA A 178 4.13 28.68 2.20
CA ALA A 178 2.98 29.25 1.52
C ALA A 178 3.35 30.53 0.74
N ARG A 179 4.21 31.38 1.33
CA ARG A 179 4.71 32.60 0.69
C ARG A 179 5.68 32.28 -0.47
N ARG A 180 6.51 31.24 -0.33
CA ARG A 180 7.39 30.75 -1.39
C ARG A 180 6.58 30.29 -2.60
N ASP A 181 5.57 29.45 -2.40
CA ASP A 181 4.75 28.91 -3.49
C ASP A 181 3.96 30.02 -4.21
N GLU A 182 3.49 31.03 -3.48
CA GLU A 182 2.90 32.23 -4.08
C GLU A 182 3.93 33.02 -4.91
N THR A 183 5.14 33.19 -4.39
CA THR A 183 6.23 33.91 -5.08
C THR A 183 6.69 33.14 -6.32
N GLN A 184 6.73 31.81 -6.26
CA GLN A 184 7.03 30.93 -7.38
C GLN A 184 5.98 31.07 -8.47
N LYS A 185 4.68 31.06 -8.11
CA LYS A 185 3.61 31.24 -9.08
C LYS A 185 3.69 32.60 -9.78
N LYS A 186 4.01 33.68 -9.05
CA LYS A 186 4.24 35.01 -9.63
C LYS A 186 5.46 35.05 -10.56
N LEU A 187 6.52 34.31 -10.23
CA LEU A 187 7.71 34.18 -11.08
C LEU A 187 7.39 33.47 -12.39
N ASP A 188 6.58 32.41 -12.34
CA ASP A 188 6.15 31.67 -13.53
C ASP A 188 5.25 32.54 -14.42
N GLU A 189 4.29 33.27 -13.84
CA GLU A 189 3.45 34.24 -14.57
C GLU A 189 4.28 35.37 -15.21
N ALA A 190 5.29 35.89 -14.51
CA ALA A 190 6.20 36.91 -15.05
C ALA A 190 7.08 36.37 -16.20
N ARG A 191 7.45 35.09 -16.15
CA ARG A 191 8.25 34.41 -17.18
C ARG A 191 7.48 34.27 -18.48
N ASP A 192 6.22 33.83 -18.41
CA ASP A 192 5.33 33.70 -19.56
C ASP A 192 5.07 35.08 -20.21
N ASN A 193 4.91 36.12 -19.40
CA ASN A 193 4.73 37.49 -19.91
C ASN A 193 5.98 38.02 -20.61
N LEU A 194 7.17 37.73 -20.06
CA LEU A 194 8.45 38.13 -20.66
C LEU A 194 8.68 37.44 -22.01
N GLU A 195 8.35 36.16 -22.14
CA GLU A 195 8.47 35.42 -23.39
C GLU A 195 7.62 36.06 -24.50
N ARG A 196 6.34 36.37 -24.21
CA ARG A 196 5.44 37.04 -25.16
C ARG A 196 5.92 38.44 -25.55
N LEU A 197 6.38 39.24 -24.60
CA LEU A 197 6.90 40.59 -24.87
C LEU A 197 8.19 40.54 -25.70
N SER A 198 9.06 39.57 -25.43
CA SER A 198 10.30 39.36 -26.18
C SER A 198 10.04 38.99 -27.64
N ASP A 199 9.05 38.14 -27.90
CA ASP A 199 8.66 37.76 -29.27
C ASP A 199 8.13 38.97 -30.07
N LEU A 200 7.23 39.75 -29.46
CA LEU A 200 6.65 40.94 -30.10
C LEU A 200 7.72 42.01 -30.34
N GLN A 201 8.66 42.17 -29.42
CA GLN A 201 9.82 43.03 -29.62
C GLN A 201 10.71 42.55 -30.77
N GLY A 202 10.93 41.25 -30.90
CA GLY A 202 11.73 40.66 -31.98
C GLY A 202 11.18 40.97 -33.37
N GLU A 203 9.85 41.05 -33.50
CA GLU A 203 9.18 41.42 -34.74
C GLU A 203 9.29 42.93 -35.03
N LEU A 204 9.05 43.78 -34.02
CA LEU A 204 9.17 45.24 -34.17
C LEU A 204 10.63 45.68 -34.47
N LYS A 205 11.64 45.05 -33.85
CA LYS A 205 13.07 45.32 -34.15
C LYS A 205 13.45 44.95 -35.60
N LYS A 206 12.77 43.99 -36.24
CA LYS A 206 12.97 43.69 -37.67
C LYS A 206 12.37 44.79 -38.57
N GLN A 207 11.19 45.30 -38.21
CA GLN A 207 10.56 46.42 -38.91
C GLN A 207 11.41 47.71 -38.76
N GLN A 208 11.93 47.97 -37.56
CA GLN A 208 12.81 49.11 -37.27
C GLN A 208 14.07 49.12 -38.15
N ARG A 209 14.76 47.99 -38.31
CA ARG A 209 15.95 47.91 -39.19
C ARG A 209 15.65 48.22 -40.66
N THR A 210 14.44 47.90 -41.11
CA THR A 210 14.01 48.15 -42.48
C THR A 210 13.70 49.63 -42.68
N LEU A 211 12.96 50.24 -41.77
CA LEU A 211 12.65 51.67 -41.78
C LEU A 211 13.89 52.54 -41.57
N MET A 212 14.86 52.11 -40.75
CA MET A 212 16.12 52.81 -40.53
C MET A 212 16.91 53.00 -41.84
N ARG A 213 16.98 51.96 -42.69
CA ARG A 213 17.62 52.05 -44.01
C ARG A 213 16.87 52.99 -44.96
N GLN A 214 15.54 53.02 -44.89
CA GLN A 214 14.72 53.91 -45.70
C GLN A 214 14.84 55.37 -45.24
N ALA A 215 14.88 55.61 -43.92
CA ALA A 215 15.09 56.93 -43.32
C ALA A 215 16.48 57.49 -43.62
N GLU A 216 17.53 56.67 -43.62
CA GLU A 216 18.89 57.09 -43.98
C GLU A 216 18.99 57.51 -45.46
N SER A 217 18.29 56.80 -46.36
CA SER A 217 18.15 57.19 -47.76
C SER A 217 17.37 58.51 -47.93
N ALA A 218 16.27 58.69 -47.19
CA ALA A 218 15.48 59.93 -47.18
C ALA A 218 16.26 61.13 -46.67
N LYS A 219 17.04 60.96 -45.60
CA LYS A 219 17.91 62.00 -45.06
C LYS A 219 18.98 62.43 -46.06
N ARG A 220 19.62 61.47 -46.74
CA ARG A 220 20.64 61.74 -47.76
C ARG A 220 20.08 62.43 -49.01
N TYR A 221 18.85 62.09 -49.39
CA TYR A 221 18.11 62.82 -50.44
C TYR A 221 17.85 64.28 -50.03
N GLN A 222 17.42 64.51 -48.79
CA GLN A 222 17.13 65.84 -48.26
C GLN A 222 18.41 66.71 -48.16
N GLU A 223 19.52 66.15 -47.67
CA GLU A 223 20.83 66.82 -47.63
C GLU A 223 21.33 67.24 -49.02
N LEU A 224 21.19 66.38 -50.03
CA LEU A 224 21.57 66.70 -51.41
C LEU A 224 20.63 67.73 -52.07
N SER A 225 19.33 67.68 -51.75
CA SER A 225 18.33 68.66 -52.21
C SER A 225 18.59 70.06 -51.62
N ASP A 226 18.96 70.12 -50.35
CA ASP A 226 19.30 71.37 -49.66
C ASP A 226 20.63 71.96 -50.16
N GLU A 227 21.64 71.12 -50.45
CA GLU A 227 22.90 71.54 -51.08
C GLU A 227 22.63 72.15 -52.47
N LEU A 228 21.72 71.56 -53.25
CA LEU A 228 21.31 72.08 -54.56
C LEU A 228 20.60 73.43 -54.47
N ALA A 229 19.69 73.60 -53.51
CA ALA A 229 18.99 74.88 -53.28
C ALA A 229 19.98 76.01 -52.89
N LYS A 230 20.97 75.70 -52.05
CA LYS A 230 22.00 76.66 -51.64
C LYS A 230 22.88 77.13 -52.79
N ILE A 231 23.31 76.23 -53.67
CA ILE A 231 24.15 76.57 -54.82
C ILE A 231 23.39 77.44 -55.85
N ASN A 232 22.09 77.18 -56.06
CA ASN A 232 21.26 78.01 -56.95
C ASN A 232 21.10 79.45 -56.45
N LYS A 233 21.03 79.65 -55.14
CA LYS A 233 21.00 80.99 -54.51
C LYS A 233 22.30 81.78 -54.76
N GLU A 234 23.45 81.11 -54.73
CA GLU A 234 24.76 81.73 -55.01
C GLU A 234 24.88 82.21 -56.47
N ASP A 235 24.32 81.48 -57.44
CA ASP A 235 24.32 81.90 -58.86
C ASP A 235 23.46 83.15 -59.10
N LEU A 236 22.31 83.25 -58.43
CA LEU A 236 21.42 84.40 -58.57
C LEU A 236 22.03 85.68 -57.94
N LEU A 237 22.76 85.56 -56.82
CA LEU A 237 23.52 86.67 -56.22
C LEU A 237 24.59 87.24 -57.15
N LYS A 238 25.24 86.39 -57.98
CA LYS A 238 26.23 86.82 -58.96
C LYS A 238 25.62 87.76 -60.01
N ARG A 239 24.41 87.45 -60.50
CA ARG A 239 23.71 88.25 -61.52
C ARG A 239 23.30 89.62 -60.99
N ILE A 240 22.90 89.70 -59.72
CA ILE A 240 22.59 90.97 -59.03
C ILE A 240 23.84 91.87 -58.94
N PHE A 241 25.02 91.29 -58.67
CA PHE A 241 26.27 92.05 -58.57
C PHE A 241 26.69 92.71 -59.89
N GLU A 242 26.51 92.04 -61.02
CA GLU A 242 26.86 92.56 -62.35
C GLU A 242 25.98 93.76 -62.74
N ALA A 243 24.68 93.74 -62.40
CA ALA A 243 23.77 94.85 -62.61
C ALA A 243 24.13 96.10 -61.76
N TRP A 244 24.68 95.88 -60.56
CA TRP A 244 25.02 96.94 -59.62
C TRP A 244 26.20 97.80 -60.10
N GLN A 245 27.23 97.18 -60.68
CA GLN A 245 28.41 97.91 -61.19
C GLN A 245 28.05 98.93 -62.27
N TYR A 246 27.09 98.59 -63.12
CA TYR A 246 26.64 99.46 -64.21
C TYR A 246 25.99 100.75 -63.70
N HIS A 247 25.18 100.65 -62.64
CA HIS A 247 24.52 101.79 -61.99
C HIS A 247 25.52 102.78 -61.33
N GLU A 248 26.53 102.26 -60.63
CA GLU A 248 27.47 103.10 -59.87
C GLU A 248 28.35 104.00 -60.79
N HIS A 249 28.68 103.52 -61.98
CA HIS A 249 29.47 104.26 -62.95
C HIS A 249 28.77 105.54 -63.46
N LYS A 250 27.44 105.49 -63.65
CA LYS A 250 26.64 106.63 -64.12
C LYS A 250 26.43 107.69 -63.06
N LYS A 251 26.27 107.28 -61.80
CA LYS A 251 26.17 108.16 -60.63
C LYS A 251 27.41 109.06 -60.44
N THR A 252 28.59 108.58 -60.82
CA THR A 252 29.86 109.33 -60.65
C THR A 252 29.98 110.52 -61.62
N GLN A 253 29.39 110.42 -62.81
CA GLN A 253 29.36 111.51 -63.80
C GLN A 253 28.46 112.68 -63.39
N GLN A 254 27.53 112.47 -62.46
CA GLN A 254 26.61 113.48 -61.95
C GLN A 254 27.33 114.51 -61.05
N VAL A 255 28.39 114.10 -60.36
CA VAL A 255 29.06 114.89 -59.32
C VAL A 255 29.92 116.02 -59.90
N SER A 256 30.61 115.80 -61.02
CA SER A 256 31.51 116.81 -61.64
C SER A 256 30.77 118.00 -62.26
N SER A 257 29.50 117.83 -62.64
CA SER A 257 28.65 118.91 -63.13
C SER A 257 28.30 119.93 -62.02
N SER A 258 28.39 119.52 -60.74
CA SER A 258 28.10 120.37 -59.58
C SER A 258 29.18 121.41 -59.26
N GLU A 259 30.42 121.23 -59.74
CA GLU A 259 31.55 122.08 -59.33
C GLU A 259 31.63 123.40 -60.11
N SER A 260 31.17 123.43 -61.36
CA SER A 260 31.08 124.64 -62.20
C SER A 260 30.11 125.70 -61.66
N LEU A 261 29.18 125.32 -60.79
CA LEU A 261 28.24 126.22 -60.13
C LEU A 261 28.94 127.21 -59.18
N ASN A 262 30.00 126.79 -58.49
CA ASN A 262 30.63 127.59 -57.43
C ASN A 262 31.34 128.87 -57.91
N ALA A 263 31.76 128.96 -59.18
CA ALA A 263 32.51 130.12 -59.68
C ALA A 263 31.67 131.40 -59.82
N LEU A 264 30.34 131.27 -59.94
CA LEU A 264 29.39 132.38 -60.14
C LEU A 264 29.08 133.17 -58.86
N GLU A 265 29.54 132.67 -57.71
CA GLU A 265 29.33 133.23 -56.38
C GLU A 265 30.16 134.51 -56.10
N THR A 266 31.29 134.68 -56.77
CA THR A 266 32.25 135.76 -56.49
C THR A 266 31.77 137.17 -56.88
N VAL A 267 30.82 137.28 -57.81
CA VAL A 267 30.24 138.55 -58.27
C VAL A 267 29.32 139.21 -57.22
N ALA A 268 28.81 138.42 -56.26
CA ALA A 268 27.96 138.88 -55.17
C ALA A 268 28.66 139.91 -54.25
N ASN A 269 29.97 139.79 -54.04
CA ASN A 269 30.66 140.51 -52.95
C ASN A 269 30.76 142.05 -53.09
N LYS A 270 30.52 142.64 -54.26
CA LYS A 270 30.58 144.11 -54.46
C LYS A 270 29.35 144.87 -53.94
N ALA A 271 28.18 144.24 -53.84
CA ALA A 271 26.96 144.86 -53.30
C ALA A 271 26.98 145.08 -51.76
N LYS A 272 28.11 144.77 -51.12
CA LYS A 272 28.28 144.74 -49.66
C LYS A 272 28.67 146.09 -49.02
N VAL A 273 29.29 147.01 -49.76
CA VAL A 273 29.86 148.27 -49.21
C VAL A 273 28.80 149.36 -48.99
N GLU A 274 27.74 149.38 -49.78
CA GLU A 274 26.67 150.37 -49.70
C GLU A 274 25.77 150.14 -48.45
N LEU A 275 25.84 148.93 -47.89
CA LEU A 275 25.11 148.44 -46.72
C LEU A 275 25.43 149.22 -45.41
N GLU A 276 26.61 149.80 -45.28
CA GLU A 276 27.10 150.37 -44.02
C GLU A 276 26.46 151.70 -43.62
N ARG A 277 26.09 152.55 -44.59
CA ARG A 277 25.55 153.89 -44.30
C ARG A 277 24.12 153.86 -43.75
N LEU A 278 23.39 152.80 -44.06
CA LEU A 278 22.03 152.57 -43.58
C LEU A 278 22.00 152.03 -42.15
N SER A 279 23.13 151.54 -41.65
CA SER A 279 23.28 150.97 -40.31
C SER A 279 23.02 151.98 -39.18
N ASN A 280 23.31 153.27 -39.37
CA ASN A 280 23.15 154.27 -38.30
C ASN A 280 21.70 154.70 -38.02
N LYS A 281 20.78 154.60 -38.98
CA LYS A 281 19.34 154.86 -38.74
C LYS A 281 18.64 153.66 -38.10
N VAL A 282 19.21 152.47 -38.26
CA VAL A 282 18.74 151.26 -37.58
C VAL A 282 18.91 151.38 -36.05
N ALA A 283 19.91 152.14 -35.56
CA ALA A 283 20.18 152.29 -34.13
C ALA A 283 19.08 153.03 -33.33
N GLU A 284 18.47 154.08 -33.89
CA GLU A 284 17.37 154.80 -33.23
C GLU A 284 16.06 153.99 -33.22
N GLY A 285 15.78 153.26 -34.31
CA GLY A 285 14.67 152.31 -34.38
C GLY A 285 14.84 151.12 -33.42
N GLN A 286 16.07 150.79 -33.02
CA GLN A 286 16.34 149.72 -32.06
C GLN A 286 15.91 150.07 -30.63
N TRP A 287 16.02 151.33 -30.19
CA TRP A 287 15.63 151.71 -28.83
C TRP A 287 14.11 151.64 -28.60
N LEU A 288 13.30 152.15 -29.54
CA LEU A 288 11.84 152.06 -29.49
C LEU A 288 11.33 150.61 -29.57
N LYS A 289 12.06 149.76 -30.32
CA LYS A 289 11.83 148.31 -30.32
C LYS A 289 12.03 147.71 -28.94
N ASP A 290 13.06 148.12 -28.19
CA ASP A 290 13.40 147.50 -26.90
C ASP A 290 12.38 147.83 -25.78
N ASP A 291 11.84 149.07 -25.70
CA ASP A 291 10.77 149.41 -24.72
C ASP A 291 9.46 148.65 -24.98
N ALA A 292 9.08 148.51 -26.26
CA ALA A 292 7.90 147.74 -26.65
C ALA A 292 8.09 146.24 -26.37
N ARG A 293 9.33 145.74 -26.48
CA ARG A 293 9.70 144.35 -26.20
C ARG A 293 9.57 143.98 -24.73
N ASP A 294 9.93 144.87 -23.81
CA ASP A 294 9.83 144.60 -22.37
C ASP A 294 8.37 144.49 -21.90
N LYS A 295 7.48 145.35 -22.41
CA LYS A 295 6.03 145.27 -22.14
C LYS A 295 5.42 143.99 -22.72
N TYR A 296 5.85 143.58 -23.92
CA TYR A 296 5.48 142.29 -24.51
C TYR A 296 5.97 141.12 -23.66
N HIS A 297 7.21 141.13 -23.17
CA HIS A 297 7.79 140.04 -22.39
C HIS A 297 7.02 139.79 -21.07
N ASN A 298 6.59 140.85 -20.39
CA ASN A 298 5.79 140.72 -19.17
C ASN A 298 4.39 140.12 -19.44
N ALA A 299 3.74 140.52 -20.54
CA ALA A 299 2.48 139.91 -20.96
C ALA A 299 2.67 138.44 -21.39
N GLN A 300 3.79 138.13 -22.05
CA GLN A 300 4.18 136.78 -22.44
C GLN A 300 4.35 135.84 -21.23
N MET A 301 4.91 136.32 -20.11
CA MET A 301 5.04 135.52 -18.88
C MET A 301 3.67 135.20 -18.24
N ALA A 302 2.74 136.16 -18.26
CA ALA A 302 1.37 135.95 -17.81
C ALA A 302 0.61 134.96 -18.72
N GLU A 303 0.80 135.05 -20.04
CA GLU A 303 0.29 134.08 -21.01
C GLU A 303 0.86 132.68 -20.75
N GLN A 304 2.17 132.53 -20.54
CA GLN A 304 2.80 131.23 -20.24
C GLN A 304 2.24 130.58 -18.98
N THR A 305 1.93 131.37 -17.95
CA THR A 305 1.33 130.86 -16.71
C THR A 305 -0.10 130.38 -16.94
N ALA A 306 -0.91 131.16 -17.66
CA ALA A 306 -2.27 130.77 -18.03
C ALA A 306 -2.27 129.56 -18.99
N GLN A 307 -1.31 129.50 -19.90
CA GLN A 307 -1.05 128.41 -20.83
C GLN A 307 -0.71 127.11 -20.09
N HIS A 308 0.20 127.16 -19.10
CA HIS A 308 0.57 125.99 -18.30
C HIS A 308 -0.65 125.42 -17.57
N ASN A 309 -1.42 126.26 -16.88
CA ASN A 309 -2.61 125.82 -16.15
C ASN A 309 -3.69 125.23 -17.08
N PHE A 310 -3.89 125.81 -18.27
CA PHE A 310 -4.80 125.27 -19.28
C PHE A 310 -4.34 123.91 -19.81
N TYR A 311 -3.06 123.76 -20.17
CA TYR A 311 -2.55 122.48 -20.69
C TYR A 311 -2.46 121.38 -19.64
N THR A 312 -2.15 121.69 -18.39
CA THR A 312 -2.15 120.70 -17.29
C THR A 312 -3.54 120.12 -17.08
N LEU A 313 -4.58 120.97 -17.05
CA LEU A 313 -5.97 120.50 -16.96
C LEU A 313 -6.37 119.68 -18.20
N ASN A 314 -5.92 120.09 -19.39
CA ASN A 314 -6.18 119.35 -20.62
C ASN A 314 -5.47 117.98 -20.66
N GLN A 315 -4.29 117.88 -20.03
CA GLN A 315 -3.58 116.61 -19.86
C GLN A 315 -4.30 115.70 -18.85
N GLU A 316 -4.83 116.24 -17.75
CA GLU A 316 -5.65 115.48 -16.80
C GLU A 316 -6.95 114.95 -17.43
N LEU A 317 -7.59 115.76 -18.29
CA LEU A 317 -8.74 115.33 -19.08
C LEU A 317 -8.38 114.21 -20.08
N SER A 318 -7.26 114.34 -20.80
CA SER A 318 -6.80 113.29 -21.72
C SER A 318 -6.46 111.98 -20.99
N GLN A 319 -5.90 112.05 -19.78
CA GLN A 319 -5.63 110.85 -18.97
C GLN A 319 -6.91 110.18 -18.46
N ALA A 320 -7.94 110.97 -18.15
CA ALA A 320 -9.26 110.45 -17.80
C ALA A 320 -9.91 109.74 -18.99
N ASP A 321 -9.83 110.31 -20.19
CA ASP A 321 -10.30 109.70 -21.45
C ASP A 321 -9.59 108.36 -21.74
N ASP A 322 -8.26 108.32 -21.66
CA ASP A 322 -7.48 107.09 -21.86
C ASP A 322 -7.89 105.98 -20.86
N LYS A 323 -8.16 106.37 -19.61
CA LYS A 323 -8.61 105.43 -18.57
C LYS A 323 -10.02 104.92 -18.85
N ILE A 324 -10.93 105.77 -19.33
CA ILE A 324 -12.27 105.36 -19.75
C ILE A 324 -12.18 104.40 -20.94
N GLN A 325 -11.33 104.64 -21.92
CA GLN A 325 -11.15 103.75 -23.07
C GLN A 325 -10.67 102.36 -22.64
N ARG A 326 -9.67 102.28 -21.76
CA ARG A 326 -9.15 101.00 -21.23
C ARG A 326 -10.21 100.22 -20.45
N LEU A 327 -10.95 100.89 -19.56
CA LEU A 327 -12.02 100.23 -18.80
C LEU A 327 -13.18 99.81 -19.70
N THR A 328 -13.45 100.57 -20.78
CA THR A 328 -14.46 100.21 -21.78
C THR A 328 -14.05 98.95 -22.56
N LEU A 329 -12.76 98.76 -22.84
CA LEU A 329 -12.25 97.52 -23.44
C LEU A 329 -12.46 96.30 -22.51
N ILE A 330 -12.13 96.45 -21.22
CA ILE A 330 -12.35 95.40 -20.21
C ILE A 330 -13.85 95.07 -20.08
N LYS A 331 -14.70 96.09 -20.15
CA LYS A 331 -16.17 95.93 -20.17
C LYS A 331 -16.61 95.07 -21.37
N THR A 332 -16.12 95.38 -22.58
CA THR A 332 -16.47 94.62 -23.79
C THR A 332 -15.98 93.18 -23.73
N GLU A 333 -14.76 92.94 -23.26
CA GLU A 333 -14.21 91.59 -23.08
C GLU A 333 -15.04 90.76 -22.09
N ALA A 334 -15.49 91.37 -20.99
CA ALA A 334 -16.36 90.72 -20.02
C ALA A 334 -17.75 90.41 -20.61
N GLN A 335 -18.31 91.30 -21.44
CA GLN A 335 -19.58 91.06 -22.14
C GLN A 335 -19.48 89.93 -23.16
N ASP A 336 -18.40 89.87 -23.93
CA ASP A 336 -18.14 88.79 -24.87
C ASP A 336 -17.93 87.45 -24.15
N GLY A 337 -17.22 87.46 -23.02
CA GLY A 337 -17.05 86.29 -22.14
C GLY A 337 -18.38 85.76 -21.60
N ILE A 338 -19.30 86.65 -21.19
CA ILE A 338 -20.67 86.28 -20.77
C ILE A 338 -21.45 85.66 -21.93
N ALA A 339 -21.40 86.26 -23.12
CA ALA A 339 -22.11 85.75 -24.30
C ALA A 339 -21.60 84.38 -24.74
N HIS A 340 -20.29 84.15 -24.68
CA HIS A 340 -19.68 82.85 -24.98
C HIS A 340 -20.07 81.79 -23.95
N ALA A 341 -19.91 82.08 -22.65
CA ALA A 341 -20.20 81.14 -21.58
C ALA A 341 -21.70 80.78 -21.52
N THR A 342 -22.60 81.72 -21.77
CA THR A 342 -24.04 81.44 -21.85
C THR A 342 -24.39 80.54 -23.03
N LYS A 343 -23.79 80.75 -24.21
CA LYS A 343 -23.99 79.90 -25.39
C LYS A 343 -23.43 78.48 -25.20
N GLU A 344 -22.29 78.34 -24.53
CA GLU A 344 -21.76 77.02 -24.18
C GLU A 344 -22.63 76.31 -23.15
N LEU A 345 -23.16 77.02 -22.15
CA LEU A 345 -24.07 76.44 -21.17
C LEU A 345 -25.37 75.94 -21.78
N THR A 346 -25.94 76.65 -22.76
CA THR A 346 -27.14 76.18 -23.45
C THR A 346 -26.84 74.89 -24.22
N LYS A 347 -25.72 74.84 -24.95
CA LYS A 347 -25.30 73.66 -25.70
C LYS A 347 -25.06 72.45 -24.80
N LEU A 348 -24.30 72.62 -23.72
CA LEU A 348 -24.00 71.53 -22.78
C LEU A 348 -25.25 71.03 -22.04
N ASN A 349 -26.22 71.91 -21.76
CA ASN A 349 -27.49 71.51 -21.15
C ASN A 349 -28.37 70.73 -22.12
N GLU A 350 -28.43 71.12 -23.40
CA GLU A 350 -29.15 70.37 -24.45
C GLU A 350 -28.55 68.98 -24.65
N GLU A 351 -27.21 68.87 -24.74
CA GLU A 351 -26.50 67.59 -24.85
C GLU A 351 -26.79 66.69 -23.64
N ARG A 352 -26.77 67.23 -22.43
CA ARG A 352 -27.09 66.47 -21.20
C ARG A 352 -28.55 66.03 -21.16
N ALA A 353 -29.48 66.91 -21.48
CA ALA A 353 -30.92 66.62 -21.49
C ALA A 353 -31.28 65.52 -22.50
N SER A 354 -30.51 65.37 -23.58
CA SER A 354 -30.71 64.30 -24.57
C SER A 354 -30.29 62.91 -24.08
N ILE A 355 -29.35 62.82 -23.13
CA ILE A 355 -28.77 61.56 -22.63
C ILE A 355 -29.54 61.01 -21.41
N GLU A 356 -30.08 61.90 -20.57
CA GLU A 356 -30.80 61.56 -19.34
C GLU A 356 -31.99 60.58 -19.53
N PRO A 357 -32.87 60.72 -20.55
CA PRO A 357 -33.93 59.75 -20.78
C PRO A 357 -33.39 58.38 -21.23
N SER A 358 -32.35 58.35 -22.06
CA SER A 358 -31.71 57.12 -22.52
C SER A 358 -31.08 56.35 -21.36
N LEU A 359 -30.42 57.03 -20.42
CA LEU A 359 -29.89 56.44 -19.19
C LEU A 359 -30.97 55.78 -18.34
N LYS A 360 -32.15 56.40 -18.24
CA LYS A 360 -33.27 55.86 -17.48
C LYS A 360 -33.83 54.59 -18.13
N VAL A 361 -34.07 54.61 -19.44
CA VAL A 361 -34.56 53.45 -20.20
C VAL A 361 -33.59 52.28 -20.11
N LEU A 362 -32.29 52.53 -20.30
CA LEU A 362 -31.27 51.47 -20.21
C LEU A 362 -31.16 50.89 -18.79
N GLY A 363 -31.28 51.74 -17.75
CA GLY A 363 -31.30 51.29 -16.36
C GLY A 363 -32.49 50.37 -16.04
N ASP A 364 -33.68 50.71 -16.54
CA ASP A 364 -34.88 49.88 -16.40
C ASP A 364 -34.74 48.54 -17.15
N GLN A 365 -34.17 48.54 -18.36
CA GLN A 365 -33.89 47.30 -19.11
C GLN A 365 -32.84 46.42 -18.41
N LEU A 366 -31.78 47.02 -17.89
CA LEU A 366 -30.72 46.33 -17.17
C LEU A 366 -31.24 45.68 -15.89
N THR A 367 -32.08 46.38 -15.11
CA THR A 367 -32.71 45.81 -13.91
C THR A 367 -33.66 44.68 -14.24
N GLN A 368 -34.47 44.80 -15.30
CA GLN A 368 -35.32 43.71 -15.78
C GLN A 368 -34.50 42.48 -16.18
N LYS A 369 -33.47 42.65 -17.01
CA LYS A 369 -32.62 41.53 -17.49
C LYS A 369 -31.82 40.88 -16.37
N GLN A 370 -31.38 41.65 -15.39
CA GLN A 370 -30.75 41.11 -14.17
C GLN A 370 -31.72 40.29 -13.32
N ALA A 371 -33.01 40.67 -13.25
CA ALA A 371 -34.03 39.88 -12.57
C ALA A 371 -34.32 38.56 -13.30
N GLU A 372 -34.45 38.59 -14.64
CA GLU A 372 -34.57 37.39 -15.48
C GLU A 372 -33.36 36.45 -15.29
N LEU A 373 -32.14 37.01 -15.25
CA LEU A 373 -30.92 36.24 -15.03
C LEU A 373 -30.90 35.57 -13.65
N LYS A 374 -31.30 36.30 -12.61
CA LYS A 374 -31.36 35.76 -11.25
C LYS A 374 -32.38 34.62 -11.13
N GLN A 375 -33.52 34.73 -11.80
CA GLN A 375 -34.52 33.67 -11.84
C GLN A 375 -34.00 32.44 -12.58
N LEU A 376 -33.35 32.62 -13.73
CA LEU A 376 -32.74 31.54 -14.51
C LEU A 376 -31.60 30.86 -13.75
N GLN A 377 -30.78 31.62 -13.01
CA GLN A 377 -29.76 31.07 -12.10
C GLN A 377 -30.35 30.17 -11.02
N GLY A 378 -31.48 30.57 -10.43
CA GLY A 378 -32.19 29.76 -9.44
C GLY A 378 -32.69 28.43 -10.04
N ASN A 379 -33.32 28.48 -11.21
CA ASN A 379 -33.80 27.28 -11.91
C ASN A 379 -32.65 26.35 -12.32
N TRP A 380 -31.57 26.91 -12.86
CA TRP A 380 -30.37 26.16 -13.22
C TRP A 380 -29.74 25.49 -12.01
N GLN A 381 -29.73 26.16 -10.85
CA GLN A 381 -29.21 25.59 -9.62
C GLN A 381 -30.04 24.39 -9.14
N SER A 382 -31.38 24.49 -9.21
CA SER A 382 -32.27 23.36 -8.92
C SER A 382 -32.00 22.17 -9.84
N ILE A 383 -31.92 22.39 -11.15
CA ILE A 383 -31.64 21.32 -12.12
C ILE A 383 -30.24 20.73 -11.93
N ARG A 384 -29.25 21.55 -11.58
CA ARG A 384 -27.90 21.07 -11.27
C ARG A 384 -27.89 20.16 -10.05
N ASP A 385 -28.65 20.51 -9.01
CA ASP A 385 -28.79 19.67 -7.82
C ASP A 385 -29.50 18.35 -8.17
N ASP A 386 -30.51 18.37 -9.03
CA ASP A 386 -31.16 17.17 -9.58
C ASP A 386 -30.18 16.30 -10.39
N VAL A 387 -29.34 16.90 -11.25
CA VAL A 387 -28.29 16.18 -12.00
C VAL A 387 -27.29 15.54 -11.04
N ASN A 388 -26.84 16.26 -10.01
CA ASN A 388 -25.88 15.74 -9.03
C ASN A 388 -26.47 14.57 -8.23
N THR A 389 -27.73 14.66 -7.81
CA THR A 389 -28.41 13.59 -7.06
C THR A 389 -28.62 12.35 -7.93
N LEU A 390 -29.08 12.52 -9.17
CA LEU A 390 -29.23 11.43 -10.14
C LEU A 390 -27.89 10.79 -10.53
N GLN A 391 -26.82 11.59 -10.67
CA GLN A 391 -25.47 11.08 -10.91
C GLN A 391 -24.94 10.26 -9.72
N ALA A 392 -25.19 10.73 -8.49
CA ALA A 392 -24.81 9.99 -7.28
C ALA A 392 -25.55 8.65 -7.20
N GLN A 393 -26.87 8.65 -7.45
CA GLN A 393 -27.70 7.43 -7.49
C GLN A 393 -27.21 6.46 -8.56
N LYS A 394 -26.95 6.93 -9.78
CA LYS A 394 -26.36 6.13 -10.86
C LYS A 394 -25.04 5.50 -10.43
N ASN A 395 -24.11 6.30 -9.90
CA ASN A 395 -22.81 5.80 -9.47
C ASN A 395 -22.92 4.77 -8.33
N THR A 396 -23.84 4.96 -7.38
CA THR A 396 -24.06 3.98 -6.31
C THR A 396 -24.57 2.66 -6.83
N LEU A 397 -25.50 2.68 -7.80
CA LEU A 397 -26.06 1.47 -8.40
C LEU A 397 -25.04 0.76 -9.29
N GLU A 398 -24.25 1.49 -10.07
CA GLU A 398 -23.16 0.91 -10.90
C GLU A 398 -22.08 0.26 -10.02
N ASN A 399 -21.74 0.88 -8.89
CA ASN A 399 -20.77 0.31 -7.95
C ASN A 399 -21.33 -0.92 -7.23
N ALA A 400 -22.60 -0.89 -6.82
CA ALA A 400 -23.28 -2.04 -6.22
C ALA A 400 -23.34 -3.23 -7.19
N GLN A 401 -23.69 -2.98 -8.45
CA GLN A 401 -23.68 -3.99 -9.51
C GLN A 401 -22.28 -4.59 -9.70
N LYS A 402 -21.24 -3.77 -9.88
CA LYS A 402 -19.85 -4.25 -10.06
C LYS A 402 -19.35 -5.05 -8.87
N LEU A 403 -19.69 -4.65 -7.66
CA LEU A 403 -19.32 -5.37 -6.44
C LEU A 403 -20.00 -6.74 -6.39
N ALA A 404 -21.30 -6.81 -6.65
CA ALA A 404 -22.05 -8.06 -6.70
C ALA A 404 -21.57 -8.99 -7.82
N GLU A 405 -21.23 -8.46 -9.00
CA GLU A 405 -20.62 -9.22 -10.11
C GLU A 405 -19.24 -9.78 -9.74
N SER A 406 -18.40 -8.99 -9.06
CA SER A 406 -17.09 -9.45 -8.57
C SER A 406 -17.23 -10.55 -7.51
N GLN A 407 -18.16 -10.40 -6.58
CA GLN A 407 -18.49 -11.42 -5.58
C GLN A 407 -19.02 -12.69 -6.25
N LYS A 408 -19.93 -12.57 -7.23
CA LYS A 408 -20.45 -13.70 -8.01
C LYS A 408 -19.32 -14.46 -8.71
N SER A 409 -18.35 -13.75 -9.31
CA SER A 409 -17.19 -14.38 -9.93
C SER A 409 -16.34 -15.17 -8.93
N ARG A 410 -16.13 -14.65 -7.71
CA ARG A 410 -15.42 -15.37 -6.64
C ARG A 410 -16.16 -16.64 -6.20
N VAL A 411 -17.48 -16.54 -5.99
CA VAL A 411 -18.31 -17.69 -5.60
C VAL A 411 -18.34 -18.75 -6.71
N LEU A 412 -18.38 -18.34 -7.99
CA LEU A 412 -18.24 -19.27 -9.12
C LEU A 412 -16.88 -19.97 -9.15
N ALA A 413 -15.78 -19.27 -8.84
CA ALA A 413 -14.47 -19.90 -8.71
C ALA A 413 -14.40 -20.89 -7.54
N ASN A 414 -15.06 -20.58 -6.41
CA ASN A 414 -15.21 -21.52 -5.29
C ASN A 414 -16.04 -22.75 -5.69
N ARG A 415 -17.13 -22.56 -6.45
CA ARG A 415 -17.92 -23.66 -7.02
C ARG A 415 -17.07 -24.55 -7.92
N GLU A 416 -16.18 -24.00 -8.72
CA GLU A 416 -15.28 -24.79 -9.57
C GLU A 416 -14.27 -25.61 -8.76
N LYS A 417 -13.71 -25.04 -7.68
CA LYS A 417 -12.86 -25.79 -6.74
C LYS A 417 -13.62 -26.90 -6.04
N TRP A 418 -14.86 -26.64 -5.64
CA TRP A 418 -15.74 -27.64 -5.06
C TRP A 418 -16.02 -28.79 -6.04
N ILE A 419 -16.31 -28.49 -7.32
CA ILE A 419 -16.51 -29.52 -8.36
C ILE A 419 -15.27 -30.41 -8.48
N LYS A 420 -14.06 -29.84 -8.45
CA LYS A 420 -12.80 -30.62 -8.51
C LYS A 420 -12.66 -31.54 -7.30
N LYS A 421 -12.84 -31.03 -6.07
CA LYS A 421 -12.81 -31.83 -4.84
C LYS A 421 -13.84 -32.95 -4.85
N HIS A 422 -15.07 -32.65 -5.29
CA HIS A 422 -16.15 -33.62 -5.38
C HIS A 422 -15.80 -34.74 -6.37
N ASN A 423 -15.30 -34.38 -7.56
CA ASN A 423 -14.89 -35.37 -8.57
C ASN A 423 -13.71 -36.23 -8.10
N GLU A 424 -12.70 -35.65 -7.45
CA GLU A 424 -11.57 -36.39 -6.86
C GLU A 424 -12.05 -37.39 -5.80
N LEU A 425 -12.96 -36.95 -4.92
CA LEU A 425 -13.54 -37.81 -3.89
C LEU A 425 -14.36 -38.96 -4.51
N VAL A 426 -15.19 -38.69 -5.52
CA VAL A 426 -15.98 -39.70 -6.23
C VAL A 426 -15.09 -40.72 -6.94
N LEU A 427 -14.05 -40.27 -7.66
CA LEU A 427 -13.08 -41.14 -8.33
C LEU A 427 -12.35 -42.07 -7.34
N SER A 428 -11.98 -41.56 -6.16
CA SER A 428 -11.32 -42.36 -5.11
C SER A 428 -12.22 -43.47 -4.53
N PHE A 429 -13.54 -43.29 -4.58
CA PHE A 429 -14.51 -44.25 -4.07
C PHE A 429 -14.87 -45.33 -5.09
N GLU A 430 -14.96 -44.97 -6.38
CA GLU A 430 -15.23 -45.94 -7.45
C GLU A 430 -14.16 -47.05 -7.53
N SER A 431 -12.92 -46.77 -7.15
CA SER A 431 -11.87 -47.80 -7.02
C SER A 431 -12.07 -48.79 -5.87
N ILE A 432 -12.83 -48.43 -4.83
CA ILE A 432 -13.07 -49.26 -3.63
C ILE A 432 -14.34 -50.11 -3.78
N GLY A 433 -15.25 -49.72 -4.69
CA GLY A 433 -16.58 -50.32 -4.83
C GLY A 433 -16.63 -51.72 -5.45
N LYS A 434 -15.65 -52.10 -6.30
CA LYS A 434 -15.75 -53.30 -7.15
C LYS A 434 -15.30 -54.63 -6.51
N GLU A 435 -14.60 -54.62 -5.38
CA GLU A 435 -14.00 -55.85 -4.80
C GLU A 435 -14.77 -56.43 -3.60
N ASN A 436 -15.71 -55.69 -3.01
CA ASN A 436 -16.16 -55.97 -1.63
C ASN A 436 -17.28 -57.03 -1.49
N SER A 437 -18.01 -57.36 -2.56
CA SER A 437 -19.02 -58.45 -2.48
C SER A 437 -18.37 -59.83 -2.62
N ALA A 438 -17.34 -59.95 -3.47
CA ALA A 438 -16.58 -61.18 -3.64
C ALA A 438 -15.78 -61.55 -2.39
N ASP A 439 -15.16 -60.56 -1.74
CA ASP A 439 -14.37 -60.76 -0.51
C ASP A 439 -15.25 -61.22 0.68
N ALA A 440 -16.51 -60.78 0.77
CA ALA A 440 -17.44 -61.20 1.83
C ALA A 440 -17.94 -62.64 1.64
N ASP A 441 -18.26 -63.02 0.40
CA ASP A 441 -18.66 -64.39 0.05
C ASP A 441 -17.48 -65.37 0.25
N GLU A 442 -16.27 -64.94 -0.11
CA GLU A 442 -15.04 -65.73 0.08
C GLU A 442 -14.64 -65.87 1.56
N LEU A 443 -14.84 -64.85 2.38
CA LEU A 443 -14.67 -64.94 3.84
C LEU A 443 -15.62 -65.99 4.44
N THR A 444 -16.87 -66.00 3.98
CA THR A 444 -17.90 -66.95 4.44
C THR A 444 -17.57 -68.38 4.00
N ARG A 445 -17.05 -68.55 2.78
CA ARG A 445 -16.53 -69.83 2.27
C ARG A 445 -15.35 -70.35 3.09
N LEU A 446 -14.35 -69.51 3.36
CA LEU A 446 -13.17 -69.86 4.17
C LEU A 446 -13.57 -70.22 5.60
N ALA A 447 -14.53 -69.51 6.21
CA ALA A 447 -15.09 -69.87 7.51
C ALA A 447 -15.79 -71.24 7.50
N GLY A 448 -16.50 -71.56 6.41
CA GLY A 448 -17.07 -72.87 6.17
C GLY A 448 -16.02 -73.97 6.04
N GLU A 449 -14.94 -73.73 5.30
CA GLU A 449 -13.81 -74.65 5.14
C GLU A 449 -13.05 -74.87 6.45
N ILE A 450 -12.87 -73.83 7.28
CA ILE A 450 -12.28 -73.97 8.63
C ILE A 450 -13.16 -74.89 9.48
N LYS A 451 -14.48 -74.72 9.44
CA LYS A 451 -15.42 -75.53 10.23
C LYS A 451 -15.44 -77.00 9.77
N THR A 452 -15.34 -77.27 8.47
CA THR A 452 -15.29 -78.65 7.96
C THR A 452 -13.97 -79.34 8.29
N LEU A 453 -12.84 -78.63 8.16
CA LEU A 453 -11.52 -79.15 8.52
C LEU A 453 -11.36 -79.34 10.03
N SER A 454 -11.96 -78.48 10.87
CA SER A 454 -11.95 -78.66 12.33
C SER A 454 -12.78 -79.88 12.76
N LEU A 455 -13.94 -80.10 12.14
CA LEU A 455 -14.75 -81.32 12.39
C LEU A 455 -14.02 -82.59 11.93
N ARG A 456 -13.29 -82.52 10.80
CA ARG A 456 -12.44 -83.62 10.31
C ARG A 456 -11.29 -83.93 11.29
N GLN A 457 -10.66 -82.89 11.83
CA GLN A 457 -9.63 -83.03 12.88
C GLN A 457 -10.20 -83.72 14.12
N GLU A 458 -11.38 -83.29 14.60
CA GLU A 458 -12.04 -83.89 15.76
C GLU A 458 -12.36 -85.38 15.54
N SER A 459 -12.84 -85.75 14.35
CA SER A 459 -13.13 -87.16 14.02
C SER A 459 -11.90 -88.08 13.93
N LEU A 460 -10.72 -87.53 13.65
CA LEU A 460 -9.46 -88.30 13.54
C LEU A 460 -8.73 -88.42 14.88
N ALA A 461 -9.17 -87.67 15.91
CA ALA A 461 -8.52 -87.60 17.22
C ALA A 461 -8.96 -88.69 18.21
N ASP A 462 -9.82 -89.63 17.78
CA ASP A 462 -10.30 -90.73 18.61
C ASP A 462 -9.16 -91.72 18.95
N ASP A 463 -8.84 -91.88 20.24
CA ASP A 463 -7.69 -92.64 20.77
C ASP A 463 -7.98 -94.15 20.98
N ASP A 464 -9.19 -94.60 20.63
CA ASP A 464 -9.70 -95.97 20.84
C ASP A 464 -8.83 -97.09 20.21
N ASP A 465 -8.07 -96.78 19.16
CA ASP A 465 -7.20 -97.74 18.46
C ASP A 465 -5.83 -97.88 19.14
N LYS A 466 -5.40 -96.84 19.87
CA LYS A 466 -4.12 -96.80 20.59
C LYS A 466 -4.18 -97.62 21.88
N ASP A 467 -5.30 -97.54 22.60
CA ASP A 467 -5.52 -98.35 23.80
C ASP A 467 -5.65 -99.85 23.47
N LYS A 468 -6.33 -100.19 22.36
CA LYS A 468 -6.41 -101.57 21.85
C LYS A 468 -5.05 -102.11 21.40
N LEU A 469 -4.20 -101.27 20.82
CA LEU A 469 -2.84 -101.63 20.45
C LEU A 469 -1.98 -101.96 21.68
N ASP A 470 -2.06 -101.16 22.74
CA ASP A 470 -1.31 -101.38 23.98
C ASP A 470 -1.79 -102.63 24.74
N GLU A 471 -3.10 -102.90 24.74
CA GLU A 471 -3.68 -104.11 25.36
C GLU A 471 -3.27 -105.39 24.61
N MET A 472 -3.30 -105.38 23.27
CA MET A 472 -2.87 -106.50 22.43
C MET A 472 -1.35 -106.76 22.57
N THR A 473 -0.56 -105.71 22.79
CA THR A 473 0.90 -105.83 23.00
C THR A 473 1.23 -106.54 24.31
N LYS A 474 0.49 -106.25 25.38
CA LYS A 474 0.65 -106.92 26.68
C LYS A 474 0.22 -108.39 26.62
N THR A 475 -0.86 -108.71 25.90
CA THR A 475 -1.35 -110.09 25.77
C THR A 475 -0.36 -110.97 25.01
N VAL A 476 0.19 -110.50 23.88
CA VAL A 476 1.24 -111.24 23.14
C VAL A 476 2.46 -111.52 24.02
N GLN A 477 2.94 -110.54 24.79
CA GLN A 477 4.09 -110.74 25.68
C GLN A 477 3.83 -111.79 26.77
N SER A 478 2.62 -111.81 27.35
CA SER A 478 2.25 -112.79 28.37
C SER A 478 2.23 -114.23 27.82
N LEU A 479 1.65 -114.45 26.64
CA LEU A 479 1.60 -115.76 25.99
C LEU A 479 3.01 -116.26 25.59
N GLN A 480 3.92 -115.36 25.18
CA GLN A 480 5.31 -115.72 24.86
C GLN A 480 6.04 -116.28 26.08
N SER A 481 5.82 -115.67 27.25
CA SER A 481 6.44 -116.13 28.49
C SER A 481 5.92 -117.50 28.94
N SER A 482 4.62 -117.75 28.77
CA SER A 482 3.99 -119.04 29.11
C SER A 482 4.52 -120.18 28.25
N HIS A 483 4.59 -119.98 26.93
CA HIS A 483 5.08 -121.00 25.99
C HIS A 483 6.51 -121.46 26.33
N ALA A 484 7.41 -120.52 26.63
CA ALA A 484 8.80 -120.81 27.00
C ALA A 484 8.96 -121.60 28.31
N THR A 485 7.98 -121.55 29.21
CA THR A 485 8.01 -122.35 30.46
C THR A 485 7.63 -123.81 30.23
N LEU A 486 6.72 -124.09 29.29
CA LEU A 486 6.31 -125.45 28.94
C LEU A 486 7.45 -126.21 28.24
N GLU A 487 8.21 -125.56 27.35
CA GLU A 487 9.36 -126.17 26.65
C GLU A 487 10.45 -126.67 27.61
N LYS A 488 10.73 -125.91 28.67
CA LYS A 488 11.72 -126.30 29.67
C LYS A 488 11.31 -127.54 30.45
N ARG A 489 10.01 -127.79 30.63
CA ARG A 489 9.52 -128.92 31.41
C ARG A 489 9.51 -130.21 30.59
N HIS A 490 9.21 -130.13 29.29
CA HIS A 490 9.26 -131.26 28.36
C HIS A 490 10.67 -131.88 28.30
N THR A 491 11.68 -131.04 28.10
CA THR A 491 13.08 -131.47 27.95
C THR A 491 13.65 -132.19 29.18
N ALA A 492 13.19 -131.85 30.39
CA ALA A 492 13.65 -132.48 31.61
C ALA A 492 13.17 -133.94 31.74
N LEU A 493 11.87 -134.20 31.50
CA LEU A 493 11.27 -135.52 31.64
C LEU A 493 11.79 -136.52 30.60
N ALA A 494 12.05 -136.06 29.37
CA ALA A 494 12.56 -136.91 28.30
C ALA A 494 13.92 -137.56 28.65
N SER A 495 14.75 -136.86 29.43
CA SER A 495 16.07 -137.37 29.82
C SER A 495 16.03 -138.50 30.86
N GLU A 496 15.02 -138.54 31.73
CA GLU A 496 14.88 -139.56 32.78
C GLU A 496 14.46 -140.92 32.19
N TYR A 497 13.59 -140.89 31.18
CA TYR A 497 13.09 -142.09 30.49
C TYR A 497 14.22 -142.91 29.84
N ASP A 498 15.14 -142.26 29.13
CA ASP A 498 16.21 -142.93 28.37
C ASP A 498 17.19 -143.73 29.25
N ILE A 499 17.48 -143.25 30.46
CA ILE A 499 18.45 -143.88 31.37
C ILE A 499 17.93 -145.23 31.89
N LEU A 500 16.66 -145.29 32.29
CA LEU A 500 16.07 -146.51 32.86
C LEU A 500 15.87 -147.60 31.80
N HIS A 501 15.53 -147.23 30.56
CA HIS A 501 15.31 -148.18 29.46
C HIS A 501 16.55 -149.07 29.19
N GLN A 502 17.77 -148.53 29.34
CA GLN A 502 19.01 -149.25 29.06
C GLN A 502 19.36 -150.36 30.07
N MET A 503 18.88 -150.29 31.32
CA MET A 503 19.25 -151.26 32.37
C MET A 503 18.48 -152.58 32.30
N VAL A 504 17.24 -152.60 31.78
CA VAL A 504 16.39 -153.80 31.74
C VAL A 504 16.70 -154.69 30.52
N HIS A 505 17.23 -154.11 29.45
CA HIS A 505 17.41 -154.78 28.16
C HIS A 505 18.87 -154.73 27.66
N ALA A 506 19.78 -155.45 28.30
CA ALA A 506 21.17 -155.59 27.83
C ALA A 506 21.30 -156.68 26.74
N LYS A 507 21.68 -156.28 25.51
CA LYS A 507 22.07 -157.15 24.39
C LYS A 507 23.55 -157.59 24.47
N PRO A 508 23.96 -158.75 23.92
CA PRO A 508 25.36 -159.21 23.93
C PRO A 508 26.20 -158.44 22.89
N LYS A 509 27.39 -157.98 23.29
CA LYS A 509 28.41 -157.45 22.36
C LYS A 509 29.03 -158.60 21.56
N ALA A 510 29.03 -158.47 20.23
CA ALA A 510 29.87 -159.24 19.33
C ALA A 510 31.02 -158.34 18.89
N GLU A 511 32.28 -158.74 19.11
CA GLU A 511 33.43 -158.19 18.40
C GLU A 511 34.45 -159.29 18.09
N GLU A 512 35.21 -159.06 17.03
CA GLU A 512 35.81 -160.01 16.08
C GLU A 512 37.00 -160.85 16.59
N THR A 513 37.09 -162.06 16.01
CA THR A 513 38.23 -162.98 15.78
C THR A 513 39.54 -162.96 16.60
N SER A 514 39.89 -164.15 17.13
CA SER A 514 41.11 -164.98 16.89
C SER A 514 41.51 -165.68 18.21
N ALA A 515 42.08 -166.89 18.30
CA ALA A 515 42.76 -167.78 17.38
C ALA A 515 42.72 -169.21 17.96
N LYS A 516 43.01 -170.20 17.10
CA LYS A 516 43.66 -171.51 17.36
C LYS A 516 43.25 -172.34 18.61
N ALA A 517 42.74 -173.53 18.29
CA ALA A 517 42.64 -174.79 19.06
C ALA A 517 43.24 -174.80 20.48
N ASP A 518 42.37 -174.80 21.50
CA ASP A 518 42.33 -175.78 22.61
C ASP A 518 41.50 -175.36 23.85
N ASP A 519 40.79 -174.23 23.86
CA ASP A 519 40.26 -173.70 25.13
C ASP A 519 38.70 -173.65 25.22
N PHE A 520 38.09 -174.55 26.00
CA PHE A 520 36.62 -174.73 26.20
C PHE A 520 35.92 -173.60 27.02
N SER A 521 36.31 -172.34 26.85
CA SER A 521 35.76 -171.18 27.59
C SER A 521 34.41 -170.66 27.08
N HIS A 522 33.96 -171.12 25.91
CA HIS A 522 32.82 -170.59 25.14
C HIS A 522 31.46 -171.28 25.39
N LEU A 523 31.35 -172.14 26.40
CA LEU A 523 30.10 -172.85 26.72
C LEU A 523 29.21 -172.07 27.70
N THR A 524 27.94 -171.91 27.36
CA THR A 524 26.93 -171.14 28.12
C THR A 524 26.65 -171.73 29.50
N ARG A 525 26.52 -170.86 30.52
CA ARG A 525 26.15 -171.23 31.88
C ARG A 525 24.64 -171.13 32.07
N LEU A 526 24.09 -171.90 33.01
CA LEU A 526 22.65 -171.91 33.29
C LEU A 526 22.11 -170.50 33.63
N LYS A 527 22.82 -169.71 34.44
CA LYS A 527 22.40 -168.35 34.86
C LYS A 527 22.17 -167.34 33.74
N ASP A 528 22.81 -167.53 32.58
CA ASP A 528 22.71 -166.60 31.44
C ASP A 528 21.45 -166.85 30.60
N VAL A 529 20.80 -168.00 30.80
CA VAL A 529 19.71 -168.50 29.95
C VAL A 529 18.43 -168.76 30.74
N VAL A 530 18.50 -168.90 32.06
CA VAL A 530 17.32 -169.15 32.92
C VAL A 530 16.34 -167.99 32.82
N ARG A 531 15.12 -168.30 32.39
CA ARG A 531 13.95 -167.42 32.43
C ARG A 531 12.81 -168.14 33.12
N LEU A 532 12.29 -167.51 34.17
CA LEU A 532 11.10 -167.99 34.86
C LEU A 532 9.86 -167.67 34.01
N SER A 533 8.90 -168.57 34.03
CA SER A 533 7.56 -168.25 33.56
C SER A 533 6.88 -167.32 34.59
N ARG A 534 5.76 -166.68 34.21
CA ARG A 534 4.99 -165.81 35.12
C ARG A 534 4.55 -166.51 36.41
N GLN A 535 4.30 -167.82 36.34
CA GLN A 535 4.05 -168.66 37.52
C GLN A 535 5.35 -168.93 38.29
N GLY A 536 6.44 -169.21 37.59
CA GLY A 536 7.78 -169.41 38.18
C GLY A 536 8.32 -168.20 38.94
N GLU A 537 8.06 -166.96 38.51
CA GLU A 537 8.51 -165.73 39.19
C GLU A 537 8.04 -165.65 40.65
N SER A 538 6.84 -166.18 40.95
CA SER A 538 6.31 -166.20 42.32
C SER A 538 7.04 -167.17 43.26
N PHE A 539 7.73 -168.18 42.72
CA PHE A 539 8.54 -169.14 43.47
C PHE A 539 10.05 -168.92 43.30
N ALA A 540 10.46 -167.77 42.75
CA ALA A 540 11.85 -167.48 42.39
C ALA A 540 12.83 -167.75 43.53
N GLY A 541 12.49 -167.39 44.78
CA GLY A 541 13.37 -167.58 45.94
C GLY A 541 13.64 -169.05 46.30
N VAL A 542 12.63 -169.92 46.23
CA VAL A 542 12.79 -171.36 46.52
C VAL A 542 13.54 -172.05 45.37
N LEU A 543 13.28 -171.63 44.13
CA LEU A 543 13.96 -172.12 42.94
C LEU A 543 15.44 -171.70 42.90
N ASP A 544 15.77 -170.49 43.37
CA ASP A 544 17.15 -170.01 43.50
C ASP A 544 17.95 -170.92 44.46
N GLY A 545 17.36 -171.36 45.59
CA GLY A 545 18.02 -172.28 46.52
C GLY A 545 18.27 -173.68 45.95
N PHE A 546 17.33 -174.21 45.17
CA PHE A 546 17.48 -175.53 44.53
C PHE A 546 18.43 -175.49 43.32
N LEU A 547 18.31 -174.48 42.47
CA LEU A 547 19.15 -174.33 41.28
C LEU A 547 20.50 -173.69 41.58
N GLY A 548 20.72 -173.09 42.75
CA GLY A 548 21.97 -172.41 43.10
C GLY A 548 23.20 -173.30 42.90
N PHE A 549 23.09 -174.59 43.20
CA PHE A 549 24.13 -175.58 42.92
C PHE A 549 24.42 -175.72 41.41
N TRP A 550 23.40 -175.57 40.56
CA TRP A 550 23.48 -175.75 39.11
C TRP A 550 23.64 -174.45 38.31
N MET A 551 23.55 -173.26 38.93
CA MET A 551 23.54 -171.96 38.22
C MET A 551 24.82 -171.68 37.40
N ASP A 552 25.98 -172.11 37.89
CA ASP A 552 27.26 -172.02 37.16
C ASP A 552 27.57 -173.27 36.33
N ALA A 553 26.68 -174.26 36.31
CA ALA A 553 26.87 -175.45 35.49
C ALA A 553 26.85 -175.09 34.00
N LYS A 554 27.80 -175.66 33.26
CA LYS A 554 27.86 -175.53 31.80
C LYS A 554 26.95 -176.57 31.16
N ILE A 555 26.18 -176.14 30.16
CA ILE A 555 25.26 -177.03 29.44
C ILE A 555 25.99 -177.67 28.24
N PHE A 556 25.92 -179.00 28.10
CA PHE A 556 26.62 -179.76 27.05
C PHE A 556 25.65 -180.47 26.07
N ASP A 557 26.04 -180.51 24.79
CA ASP A 557 25.38 -181.24 23.70
C ASP A 557 26.16 -182.52 23.31
N ASP A 558 25.46 -183.55 22.79
CA ASP A 558 25.83 -184.99 22.78
C ASP A 558 27.19 -185.38 22.15
N LEU A 559 27.75 -184.55 21.26
CA LEU A 559 29.02 -184.85 20.57
C LEU A 559 30.29 -184.49 21.37
N ALA A 560 30.18 -183.66 22.40
CA ALA A 560 31.33 -183.24 23.21
C ALA A 560 31.86 -184.34 24.16
N LEU A 561 31.12 -185.45 24.30
CA LEU A 561 31.40 -186.53 25.26
C LEU A 561 32.73 -187.24 25.00
N LYS A 562 33.16 -187.35 23.74
CA LYS A 562 34.44 -188.01 23.39
C LYS A 562 35.66 -187.13 23.66
N ALA A 563 35.53 -185.80 23.58
CA ALA A 563 36.67 -184.90 23.74
C ALA A 563 37.05 -184.75 25.22
N ALA A 564 36.06 -184.67 26.13
CA ALA A 564 36.35 -184.46 27.55
C ALA A 564 36.86 -185.72 28.27
N LEU A 565 36.53 -186.93 27.79
CA LEU A 565 36.98 -188.18 28.43
C LEU A 565 38.43 -188.58 28.08
N ALA A 566 39.10 -187.86 27.15
CA ALA A 566 40.40 -188.27 26.60
C ALA A 566 41.61 -187.41 27.04
N ALA A 567 41.44 -186.34 27.81
CA ALA A 567 42.54 -185.44 28.18
C ALA A 567 43.13 -185.77 29.58
N PRO A 568 44.45 -185.98 29.72
CA PRO A 568 45.08 -186.30 30.99
C PRO A 568 45.24 -185.07 31.89
N SER A 569 45.14 -185.33 33.19
CA SER A 569 45.16 -184.42 34.33
C SER A 569 46.10 -183.21 34.22
N THR A 570 45.57 -182.01 34.48
CA THR A 570 46.33 -180.96 35.16
C THR A 570 45.49 -180.30 36.25
N LYS A 571 46.08 -180.36 37.45
CA LYS A 571 45.75 -179.78 38.76
C LYS A 571 44.86 -178.53 38.74
N ASP A 572 43.55 -178.71 38.84
CA ASP A 572 42.74 -177.80 39.66
C ASP A 572 41.53 -178.53 40.23
N LYS A 573 41.51 -178.65 41.56
CA LYS A 573 40.48 -179.33 42.34
C LYS A 573 39.37 -178.33 42.65
N GLN A 574 38.64 -177.91 41.63
CA GLN A 574 37.24 -177.52 41.79
C GLN A 574 36.48 -178.34 40.77
N ALA A 575 35.92 -179.44 41.27
CA ALA A 575 34.96 -180.21 40.52
C ALA A 575 33.83 -179.29 40.03
N SER A 576 33.03 -179.83 39.09
CA SER A 576 31.58 -179.61 39.05
C SER A 576 31.12 -178.42 38.18
N ARG A 577 30.08 -178.48 37.36
CA ARG A 577 29.02 -179.47 37.08
C ARG A 577 28.69 -179.37 35.58
N ALA A 578 28.41 -180.49 34.93
CA ALA A 578 27.93 -180.53 33.54
C ALA A 578 26.46 -180.98 33.55
N ILE A 579 25.58 -180.23 32.88
CA ILE A 579 24.19 -180.67 32.67
C ILE A 579 24.02 -180.97 31.18
N PHE A 580 23.60 -182.21 30.89
CA PHE A 580 23.46 -182.68 29.53
C PHE A 580 22.08 -182.35 28.98
N LYS A 581 22.07 -181.78 27.78
CA LYS A 581 20.87 -181.45 27.04
C LYS A 581 20.48 -182.64 26.17
N THR A 582 19.72 -183.59 26.71
CA THR A 582 19.08 -184.62 25.87
C THR A 582 17.58 -184.57 26.10
N GLY A 583 16.84 -184.41 25.00
CA GLY A 583 15.39 -184.18 25.02
C GLY A 583 14.66 -185.24 25.84
N GLY A 584 13.95 -184.80 26.86
CA GLY A 584 13.01 -185.58 27.65
C GLY A 584 11.70 -184.80 27.73
N GLY A 585 10.59 -185.49 27.49
CA GLY A 585 9.24 -184.94 27.52
C GLY A 585 8.60 -185.10 28.90
N TYR A 586 7.65 -184.22 29.21
CA TYR A 586 6.97 -184.16 30.49
C TYR A 586 6.18 -185.43 30.78
N GLY A 587 6.44 -185.97 31.98
CA GLY A 587 5.61 -186.93 32.68
C GLY A 587 4.28 -186.32 33.13
N VAL A 588 3.35 -187.21 33.49
CA VAL A 588 1.95 -186.91 33.79
C VAL A 588 1.85 -186.19 35.14
N ASN A 589 1.14 -185.05 35.17
CA ASN A 589 0.83 -184.33 36.41
C ASN A 589 -0.04 -185.20 37.33
N ASP A 590 0.34 -185.25 38.59
CA ASP A 590 -0.47 -185.80 39.68
C ASP A 590 -0.98 -184.64 40.54
N SER A 591 -2.20 -184.73 41.06
CA SER A 591 -2.98 -183.56 41.52
C SER A 591 -2.35 -182.67 42.61
N ASN A 592 -1.33 -183.15 43.33
CA ASN A 592 -0.65 -182.38 44.37
C ASN A 592 0.81 -182.01 44.04
N LEU A 593 1.34 -182.33 42.85
CA LEU A 593 2.75 -182.14 42.51
C LEU A 593 2.94 -181.34 41.21
N ILE A 594 3.64 -180.20 41.28
CA ILE A 594 3.91 -179.32 40.13
C ILE A 594 5.22 -179.75 39.44
N ALA A 595 5.14 -180.18 38.19
CA ALA A 595 6.34 -180.53 37.42
C ALA A 595 7.21 -179.29 37.16
N PHE A 596 8.52 -179.39 37.44
CA PHE A 596 9.43 -178.24 37.40
C PHE A 596 9.43 -177.50 36.08
N GLY A 597 9.28 -178.19 34.97
CA GLY A 597 9.37 -177.54 33.69
C GLY A 597 8.16 -176.65 33.31
N GLN A 598 7.10 -176.52 34.13
CA GLN A 598 6.10 -175.44 33.97
C GLN A 598 6.56 -174.11 34.59
N LEU A 599 7.55 -174.16 35.47
CA LEU A 599 8.08 -172.99 36.18
C LEU A 599 9.14 -172.23 35.37
N PHE A 600 9.65 -172.82 34.29
CA PHE A 600 10.71 -172.25 33.46
C PHE A 600 10.29 -172.17 32.00
N ASP A 601 10.48 -171.00 31.38
CA ASP A 601 10.33 -170.84 29.92
C ASP A 601 11.57 -171.36 29.19
N ALA A 602 12.75 -171.24 29.81
CA ALA A 602 14.02 -171.79 29.31
C ALA A 602 15.08 -171.89 30.43
N PRO A 603 16.04 -172.85 30.41
CA PRO A 603 16.15 -173.99 29.49
C PRO A 603 15.37 -175.23 29.98
N ARG A 604 14.89 -176.06 29.04
CA ARG A 604 14.25 -177.35 29.37
C ARG A 604 15.32 -178.44 29.52
N LEU A 605 15.53 -178.88 30.75
CA LEU A 605 16.57 -179.85 31.11
C LEU A 605 15.91 -181.14 31.56
N LYS A 606 16.47 -182.29 31.15
CA LYS A 606 16.01 -183.61 31.61
C LYS A 606 16.03 -183.78 33.13
N LEU A 607 16.92 -183.04 33.80
CA LEU A 607 16.96 -182.96 35.25
C LEU A 607 15.60 -182.55 35.84
N PHE A 608 14.87 -181.68 35.13
CA PHE A 608 13.58 -181.16 35.57
C PHE A 608 12.43 -182.14 35.35
N ASP A 609 12.60 -183.18 34.51
CA ASP A 609 11.54 -184.16 34.22
C ASP A 609 11.28 -185.10 35.41
N ALA A 610 12.29 -185.33 36.25
CA ALA A 610 12.19 -186.16 37.45
C ALA A 610 11.91 -185.35 38.73
N CYS A 611 11.85 -184.02 38.63
CA CYS A 611 11.70 -183.11 39.76
C CYS A 611 10.30 -182.50 39.81
N TYR A 612 9.67 -182.60 40.98
CA TYR A 612 8.35 -182.03 41.23
C TYR A 612 8.41 -181.12 42.45
N LEU A 613 7.67 -180.02 42.42
CA LEU A 613 7.49 -179.13 43.56
C LEU A 613 6.18 -179.46 44.27
N LEU A 614 6.25 -179.66 45.58
CA LEU A 614 5.08 -179.79 46.45
C LEU A 614 4.79 -178.42 47.07
N ASP A 615 3.59 -177.90 46.81
CA ASP A 615 3.13 -176.58 47.25
C ASP A 615 2.36 -176.63 48.60
N GLU A 616 2.68 -177.60 49.46
CA GLU A 616 2.16 -177.74 50.85
C GLU A 616 3.32 -177.84 51.86
N GLU A 617 3.13 -177.30 53.08
CA GLU A 617 4.10 -177.40 54.18
C GLU A 617 3.92 -178.70 54.97
N LEU A 618 5.02 -179.38 55.28
CA LEU A 618 5.01 -180.70 55.93
C LEU A 618 5.83 -180.72 57.21
N ASP A 619 5.28 -181.39 58.23
CA ASP A 619 5.89 -181.61 59.54
C ASP A 619 6.89 -182.79 59.52
N GLU A 620 7.86 -182.84 60.44
CA GLU A 620 8.92 -183.88 60.47
C GLU A 620 8.40 -185.32 60.46
N GLN A 621 7.29 -185.61 61.15
CA GLN A 621 6.70 -186.96 61.16
C GLN A 621 6.05 -187.33 59.82
N ALA A 622 5.52 -186.35 59.09
CA ALA A 622 4.94 -186.55 57.77
C ALA A 622 6.04 -186.77 56.72
N LEU A 623 7.16 -186.05 56.83
CA LEU A 623 8.34 -186.20 55.98
C LEU A 623 8.92 -187.63 56.01
N SER A 624 9.02 -188.26 57.20
CA SER A 624 9.52 -189.64 57.30
C SER A 624 8.58 -190.68 56.69
N ARG A 625 7.25 -190.49 56.77
CA ARG A 625 6.30 -191.43 56.15
C ARG A 625 6.34 -191.35 54.62
N LEU A 626 6.54 -190.15 54.09
CA LEU A 626 6.61 -189.92 52.65
C LEU A 626 7.88 -190.51 52.04
N SER A 627 9.01 -190.57 52.78
CA SER A 627 10.22 -191.23 52.26
C SER A 627 10.05 -192.75 52.11
N ASP A 628 9.32 -193.41 53.00
CA ASP A 628 9.13 -194.87 52.96
C ASP A 628 8.24 -195.35 51.81
N GLN A 629 7.41 -194.45 51.23
CA GLN A 629 6.47 -194.78 50.15
C GLN A 629 7.02 -194.53 48.74
N ILE A 630 8.23 -193.98 48.60
CA ILE A 630 8.79 -193.62 47.29
C ILE A 630 9.61 -194.80 46.72
N THR A 631 9.02 -195.55 45.80
CA THR A 631 9.66 -196.75 45.19
C THR A 631 10.10 -196.60 43.73
N ASP A 632 10.10 -195.40 43.14
CA ASP A 632 10.33 -195.23 41.68
C ASP A 632 11.15 -193.98 41.28
N GLY A 633 12.27 -193.71 41.97
CA GLY A 633 13.29 -192.74 41.51
C GLY A 633 12.87 -191.26 41.39
N ARG A 634 11.69 -190.87 41.87
CA ARG A 634 11.19 -189.48 41.84
C ARG A 634 11.86 -188.59 42.92
N LEU A 635 12.06 -187.31 42.58
CA LEU A 635 12.56 -186.27 43.48
C LEU A 635 11.49 -185.21 43.72
N ILE A 636 11.13 -184.97 44.98
CA ILE A 636 10.12 -183.97 45.36
C ILE A 636 10.79 -182.87 46.20
N LEU A 637 10.59 -181.60 45.83
CA LEU A 637 11.05 -180.42 46.55
C LEU A 637 9.86 -179.69 47.19
N THR A 638 9.92 -179.43 48.49
CA THR A 638 8.85 -178.70 49.19
C THR A 638 9.07 -177.20 49.17
N LYS A 639 8.00 -176.42 49.39
CA LYS A 639 8.02 -174.95 49.48
C LYS A 639 8.96 -174.40 50.56
N THR A 640 9.21 -175.17 51.61
CA THR A 640 10.15 -174.86 52.70
C THR A 640 11.60 -175.25 52.39
N GLY A 641 11.86 -176.00 51.31
CA GLY A 641 13.21 -176.36 50.85
C GLY A 641 13.68 -177.77 51.19
N TRP A 642 12.81 -178.69 51.61
CA TRP A 642 13.18 -180.10 51.83
C TRP A 642 13.12 -180.90 50.52
N LEU A 643 14.13 -181.73 50.28
CA LEU A 643 14.23 -182.63 49.14
C LEU A 643 14.03 -184.08 49.60
N ILE A 644 13.06 -184.77 49.00
CA ILE A 644 12.66 -186.14 49.36
C ILE A 644 12.90 -187.04 48.14
N GLY A 645 13.62 -188.16 48.34
CA GLY A 645 13.84 -189.17 47.30
C GLY A 645 14.12 -190.55 47.90
N SER A 646 14.43 -191.54 47.05
CA SER A 646 14.71 -192.93 47.46
C SER A 646 15.94 -193.09 48.37
N PHE A 647 16.77 -192.05 48.49
CA PHE A 647 17.93 -191.98 49.39
C PHE A 647 17.60 -191.38 50.77
N GLY A 648 16.35 -190.98 51.02
CA GLY A 648 15.91 -190.32 52.24
C GLY A 648 15.60 -188.83 52.06
N VAL A 649 15.64 -188.09 53.16
CA VAL A 649 15.23 -186.68 53.25
C VAL A 649 16.44 -185.79 53.51
N ILE A 650 16.63 -184.74 52.69
CA ILE A 650 17.74 -183.78 52.82
C ILE A 650 17.19 -182.35 52.69
N HIS A 651 17.57 -181.43 53.60
CA HIS A 651 17.21 -180.02 53.47
C HIS A 651 18.14 -179.27 52.52
N GLY A 652 17.56 -178.39 51.68
CA GLY A 652 18.24 -177.62 50.65
C GLY A 652 19.41 -176.75 51.14
N SER A 653 19.39 -176.33 52.40
CA SER A 653 20.51 -175.59 53.01
C SER A 653 21.83 -176.39 53.07
N SER A 654 21.76 -177.73 52.96
CA SER A 654 22.94 -178.61 52.95
C SER A 654 23.72 -178.53 51.64
N PHE A 655 23.13 -177.99 50.57
CA PHE A 655 23.72 -177.96 49.23
C PHE A 655 24.56 -176.70 48.93
N GLY A 656 24.73 -175.79 49.91
CA GLY A 656 25.85 -174.85 49.95
C GLY A 656 25.94 -173.78 48.86
N ALA A 657 24.83 -173.31 48.28
CA ALA A 657 24.85 -172.17 47.34
C ALA A 657 23.60 -171.27 47.49
N GLU A 658 23.79 -170.00 47.86
CA GLU A 658 22.77 -168.94 47.80
C GLU A 658 22.96 -168.11 46.50
N SER A 659 21.93 -167.99 45.66
CA SER A 659 21.83 -166.97 44.57
C SER A 659 20.47 -166.26 44.65
N SER A 660 20.38 -164.97 44.25
CA SER A 660 19.12 -164.16 44.32
C SER A 660 18.78 -163.41 43.02
N LEU A 661 19.26 -163.90 41.87
CA LEU A 661 19.36 -163.13 40.63
C LEU A 661 18.00 -162.90 39.93
N LEU A 662 17.04 -163.80 40.14
CA LEU A 662 15.76 -163.75 39.45
C LEU A 662 14.79 -162.71 40.03
N SER A 663 15.00 -162.29 41.28
CA SER A 663 14.11 -161.35 41.99
C SER A 663 14.30 -159.87 41.57
N GLN A 664 15.54 -159.45 41.25
CA GLN A 664 15.84 -158.05 40.93
C GLN A 664 15.34 -157.59 39.54
N LYS A 665 15.21 -158.51 38.58
CA LYS A 665 14.79 -158.15 37.21
C LYS A 665 13.32 -157.72 37.09
N ALA A 666 12.47 -158.08 38.03
CA ALA A 666 11.03 -157.78 37.96
C ALA A 666 10.68 -156.32 38.33
N GLU A 667 11.47 -155.66 39.18
CA GLU A 667 11.13 -154.34 39.76
C GLU A 667 11.36 -153.17 38.78
N HIS A 668 12.46 -153.20 38.03
CA HIS A 668 12.83 -152.12 37.10
C HIS A 668 11.87 -151.92 35.92
N SER A 669 11.16 -152.96 35.49
CA SER A 669 10.22 -152.87 34.34
C SER A 669 8.97 -152.04 34.64
N LYS A 670 8.63 -151.78 35.91
CA LYS A 670 7.38 -151.11 36.28
C LYS A 670 7.47 -149.57 36.24
N ARG A 671 8.65 -148.97 36.46
CA ARG A 671 8.84 -147.50 36.49
C ARG A 671 8.86 -146.87 35.10
N LEU A 672 9.33 -147.60 34.10
CA LEU A 672 9.44 -147.13 32.72
C LEU A 672 8.11 -146.71 32.10
N GLY A 673 7.04 -147.48 32.32
CA GLY A 673 5.72 -147.18 31.76
C GLY A 673 5.06 -145.91 32.32
N GLN A 674 5.49 -145.40 33.48
CA GLN A 674 4.92 -144.17 34.03
C GLN A 674 5.47 -142.89 33.38
N LEU A 675 6.73 -142.92 32.93
CA LEU A 675 7.38 -141.75 32.33
C LEU A 675 6.91 -141.48 30.89
N GLU A 676 6.47 -142.52 30.18
CA GLU A 676 5.92 -142.42 28.81
C GLU A 676 4.62 -141.61 28.75
N ASP A 677 3.69 -141.84 29.68
CA ASP A 677 2.40 -141.16 29.72
C ASP A 677 2.53 -139.66 30.06
N GLU A 678 3.50 -139.29 30.91
CA GLU A 678 3.70 -137.89 31.33
C GLU A 678 4.29 -137.01 30.21
N LEU A 679 5.11 -137.57 29.32
CA LEU A 679 5.72 -136.83 28.21
C LEU A 679 4.71 -136.51 27.10
N GLY A 680 3.83 -137.45 26.77
CA GLY A 680 2.82 -137.26 25.72
C GLY A 680 1.83 -136.13 26.03
N ALA A 681 1.37 -136.01 27.28
CA ALA A 681 0.47 -134.94 27.69
C ALA A 681 1.09 -133.54 27.59
N LEU A 682 2.41 -133.42 27.78
CA LEU A 682 3.10 -132.14 27.77
C LEU A 682 3.38 -131.62 26.35
N GLU A 683 3.50 -132.51 25.36
CA GLU A 683 3.65 -132.16 23.94
C GLU A 683 2.40 -131.48 23.38
N ASP A 684 1.22 -132.01 23.70
CA ASP A 684 -0.07 -131.46 23.26
C ASP A 684 -0.31 -130.03 23.78
N GLU A 685 0.03 -129.74 25.05
CA GLU A 685 -0.09 -128.39 25.63
C GLU A 685 0.81 -127.37 24.91
N LEU A 686 1.97 -127.81 24.46
CA LEU A 686 2.98 -126.96 23.83
C LEU A 686 2.55 -126.52 22.44
N GLU A 687 2.02 -127.45 21.64
CA GLU A 687 1.49 -127.16 20.30
C GLU A 687 0.32 -126.17 20.35
N GLN A 688 -0.57 -126.31 21.34
CA GLN A 688 -1.72 -125.42 21.52
C GLN A 688 -1.30 -123.99 21.92
N SER A 689 -0.27 -123.86 22.75
CA SER A 689 0.31 -122.56 23.13
C SER A 689 1.03 -121.86 21.96
N GLU A 690 1.67 -122.59 21.05
CA GLU A 690 2.36 -121.97 19.90
C GLU A 690 1.35 -121.37 18.89
N LYS A 691 0.22 -122.05 18.69
CA LYS A 691 -0.84 -121.61 17.76
C LYS A 691 -1.56 -120.35 18.24
N THR A 692 -1.79 -120.23 19.55
CA THR A 692 -2.39 -119.03 20.15
C THR A 692 -1.43 -117.84 20.08
N LEU A 693 -0.12 -118.07 20.22
CA LEU A 693 0.88 -117.03 20.05
C LEU A 693 0.86 -116.39 18.67
N LYS A 694 0.89 -117.21 17.61
CA LYS A 694 0.98 -116.76 16.21
C LYS A 694 -0.25 -115.94 15.77
N THR A 695 -1.42 -116.26 16.31
CA THR A 695 -2.66 -115.55 15.97
C THR A 695 -2.70 -114.15 16.58
N HIS A 696 -2.34 -114.00 17.85
CA HIS A 696 -2.31 -112.69 18.51
C HIS A 696 -1.16 -111.79 18.00
N THR A 697 -0.01 -112.35 17.61
CA THR A 697 1.07 -111.56 17.00
C THR A 697 0.64 -110.93 15.67
N ALA A 698 -0.12 -111.65 14.83
CA ALA A 698 -0.62 -111.12 13.57
C ALA A 698 -1.67 -110.01 13.75
N GLN A 699 -2.51 -110.12 14.78
CA GLN A 699 -3.50 -109.08 15.12
C GLN A 699 -2.83 -107.77 15.57
N LEU A 700 -1.72 -107.86 16.30
CA LEU A 700 -0.95 -106.71 16.75
C LEU A 700 -0.31 -105.92 15.59
N GLU A 701 0.23 -106.61 14.59
CA GLU A 701 0.81 -105.95 13.41
C GLU A 701 -0.25 -105.21 12.59
N ALA A 702 -1.44 -105.79 12.42
CA ALA A 702 -2.56 -105.14 11.74
C ALA A 702 -3.01 -103.84 12.45
N LEU A 703 -3.05 -103.85 13.78
CA LEU A 703 -3.41 -102.66 14.57
C LEU A 703 -2.35 -101.55 14.47
N LYS A 704 -1.05 -101.89 14.38
CA LYS A 704 0.02 -100.87 14.22
C LYS A 704 -0.11 -100.10 12.91
N ILE A 705 -0.36 -100.80 11.81
CA ILE A 705 -0.48 -100.18 10.48
C ILE A 705 -1.67 -99.21 10.43
N ALA A 706 -2.80 -99.60 11.03
CA ALA A 706 -3.99 -98.76 11.10
C ALA A 706 -3.73 -97.44 11.88
N GLN A 707 -2.97 -97.51 12.98
CA GLN A 707 -2.62 -96.34 13.79
C GLN A 707 -1.70 -95.36 13.05
N ASP A 708 -0.71 -95.88 12.31
CA ASP A 708 0.22 -95.05 11.54
C ASP A 708 -0.51 -94.30 10.41
N GLU A 709 -1.45 -94.95 9.72
CA GLU A 709 -2.27 -94.34 8.66
C GLU A 709 -3.14 -93.19 9.21
N LYS A 710 -3.78 -93.38 10.37
CA LYS A 710 -4.59 -92.34 11.05
C LYS A 710 -3.75 -91.13 11.44
N SER A 711 -2.53 -91.35 11.92
CA SER A 711 -1.60 -90.28 12.31
C SER A 711 -1.14 -89.42 11.13
N ALA A 712 -0.91 -90.03 9.96
CA ALA A 712 -0.55 -89.32 8.74
C ALA A 712 -1.71 -88.48 8.20
N GLN A 713 -2.94 -88.99 8.26
CA GLN A 713 -4.14 -88.25 7.87
C GLN A 713 -4.37 -87.02 8.76
N MET A 714 -4.12 -87.13 10.06
CA MET A 714 -4.22 -86.00 11.01
C MET A 714 -3.26 -84.85 10.66
N ALA A 715 -2.01 -85.16 10.32
CA ALA A 715 -1.00 -84.14 10.00
C ALA A 715 -1.37 -83.31 8.75
N VAL A 716 -1.96 -83.94 7.73
CA VAL A 716 -2.42 -83.26 6.51
C VAL A 716 -3.57 -82.29 6.82
N VAL A 717 -4.54 -82.73 7.62
CA VAL A 717 -5.70 -81.90 8.02
C VAL A 717 -5.26 -80.68 8.83
N LEU A 718 -4.34 -80.83 9.78
CA LEU A 718 -3.80 -79.71 10.57
C LEU A 718 -3.09 -78.67 9.69
N SER A 719 -2.29 -79.10 8.71
CA SER A 719 -1.59 -78.19 7.81
C SER A 719 -2.53 -77.38 6.91
N SER A 720 -3.63 -77.99 6.48
CA SER A 720 -4.64 -77.33 5.63
C SER A 720 -5.48 -76.35 6.44
N LEU A 721 -5.87 -76.71 7.66
CA LEU A 721 -6.61 -75.84 8.58
C LEU A 721 -5.84 -74.52 8.84
N HIS A 722 -4.53 -74.60 9.12
CA HIS A 722 -3.71 -73.41 9.39
C HIS A 722 -3.62 -72.46 8.18
N LYS A 723 -3.50 -73.00 6.96
CA LYS A 723 -3.46 -72.18 5.74
C LYS A 723 -4.77 -71.43 5.50
N VAL A 724 -5.90 -72.11 5.70
CA VAL A 724 -7.24 -71.49 5.51
C VAL A 724 -7.52 -70.44 6.59
N GLN A 725 -7.09 -70.67 7.85
CA GLN A 725 -7.18 -69.68 8.93
C GLN A 725 -6.37 -68.40 8.67
N GLN A 726 -5.17 -68.52 8.10
CA GLN A 726 -4.35 -67.37 7.73
C GLN A 726 -4.98 -66.55 6.58
N ALA A 727 -5.57 -67.23 5.59
CA ALA A 727 -6.30 -66.55 4.52
C ALA A 727 -7.54 -65.80 5.04
N HIS A 728 -8.32 -66.43 5.94
CA HIS A 728 -9.50 -65.82 6.55
C HIS A 728 -9.16 -64.54 7.33
N THR A 729 -8.13 -64.56 8.18
CA THR A 729 -7.72 -63.39 8.98
C THR A 729 -7.22 -62.23 8.12
N THR A 730 -6.48 -62.53 7.04
CA THR A 730 -5.99 -61.51 6.10
C THR A 730 -7.15 -60.83 5.37
N LEU A 731 -8.12 -61.60 4.89
CA LEU A 731 -9.31 -61.09 4.20
C LEU A 731 -10.21 -60.29 5.15
N GLN A 732 -10.35 -60.74 6.40
CA GLN A 732 -11.11 -60.03 7.44
C GLN A 732 -10.54 -58.62 7.73
N ALA A 733 -9.22 -58.48 7.80
CA ALA A 733 -8.55 -57.20 7.98
C ALA A 733 -8.78 -56.26 6.78
N LYS A 734 -8.73 -56.80 5.55
CA LYS A 734 -9.02 -56.03 4.32
C LYS A 734 -10.45 -55.45 4.35
N ILE A 735 -11.45 -56.27 4.64
CA ILE A 735 -12.86 -55.84 4.74
C ILE A 735 -13.05 -54.73 5.79
N GLN A 736 -12.41 -54.83 6.95
CA GLN A 736 -12.48 -53.79 7.99
C GLN A 736 -11.85 -52.46 7.53
N THR A 737 -10.71 -52.50 6.85
CA THR A 737 -10.09 -51.27 6.33
C THR A 737 -10.95 -50.59 5.27
N ASP A 738 -11.63 -51.35 4.42
CA ASP A 738 -12.52 -50.79 3.41
C ASP A 738 -13.82 -50.25 4.01
N ALA A 739 -14.31 -50.83 5.11
CA ALA A 739 -15.43 -50.28 5.87
C ALA A 739 -15.10 -48.88 6.44
N ILE A 740 -13.92 -48.70 7.02
CA ILE A 740 -13.45 -47.40 7.55
C ILE A 740 -13.32 -46.35 6.43
N LYS A 741 -12.77 -46.75 5.26
CA LYS A 741 -12.68 -45.85 4.10
C LYS A 741 -14.06 -45.39 3.61
N ARG A 742 -15.07 -46.26 3.64
CA ARG A 742 -16.46 -45.91 3.26
C ARG A 742 -17.09 -44.93 4.25
N GLU A 743 -16.87 -45.12 5.54
CA GLU A 743 -17.35 -44.18 6.57
C GLU A 743 -16.74 -42.79 6.39
N ASN A 744 -15.42 -42.72 6.16
CA ASN A 744 -14.73 -41.46 5.90
C ASN A 744 -15.21 -40.79 4.59
N PHE A 745 -15.47 -41.56 3.54
CA PHE A 745 -16.07 -41.05 2.31
C PHE A 745 -17.47 -40.45 2.56
N ALA A 746 -18.33 -41.14 3.32
CA ALA A 746 -19.67 -40.66 3.64
C ALA A 746 -19.63 -39.32 4.41
N LYS A 747 -18.73 -39.20 5.40
CA LYS A 747 -18.52 -37.94 6.15
C LYS A 747 -18.02 -36.80 5.25
N ASN A 748 -17.00 -37.07 4.42
CA ASN A 748 -16.45 -36.08 3.51
C ASN A 748 -17.45 -35.65 2.42
N LYS A 749 -18.28 -36.58 1.95
CA LYS A 749 -19.36 -36.29 0.99
C LYS A 749 -20.43 -35.40 1.61
N ALA A 750 -20.86 -35.68 2.84
CA ALA A 750 -21.84 -34.86 3.54
C ALA A 750 -21.36 -33.41 3.74
N ALA A 751 -20.09 -33.22 4.14
CA ALA A 751 -19.49 -31.90 4.29
C ALA A 751 -19.42 -31.12 2.96
N LEU A 752 -19.11 -31.81 1.85
CA LEU A 752 -19.13 -31.19 0.53
C LEU A 752 -20.57 -30.87 0.06
N ASP A 753 -21.55 -31.70 0.36
CA ASP A 753 -22.95 -31.43 -0.01
C ASP A 753 -23.50 -30.18 0.72
N GLU A 754 -23.09 -29.94 1.98
CA GLU A 754 -23.39 -28.72 2.72
C GLU A 754 -22.72 -27.48 2.10
N GLU A 755 -21.42 -27.56 1.76
CA GLU A 755 -20.67 -26.49 1.06
C GLU A 755 -21.33 -26.13 -0.29
N LYS A 756 -21.91 -27.12 -1.00
CA LYS A 756 -22.64 -26.90 -2.26
C LYS A 756 -23.92 -26.09 -2.06
N GLU A 757 -24.66 -26.37 -0.99
CA GLU A 757 -25.92 -25.69 -0.69
C GLU A 757 -25.68 -24.24 -0.28
N GLU A 758 -24.63 -23.99 0.51
CA GLU A 758 -24.16 -22.65 0.88
C GLU A 758 -23.77 -21.83 -0.36
N ILE A 759 -22.88 -22.35 -1.22
CA ILE A 759 -22.48 -21.74 -2.50
C ILE A 759 -23.70 -21.44 -3.39
N GLY A 760 -24.68 -22.36 -3.43
CA GLY A 760 -25.90 -22.20 -4.21
C GLY A 760 -26.81 -21.07 -3.69
N SER A 761 -26.90 -20.92 -2.36
CA SER A 761 -27.67 -19.85 -1.72
C SER A 761 -27.05 -18.47 -1.97
N GLU A 762 -25.72 -18.35 -1.85
CA GLU A 762 -24.97 -17.12 -2.11
C GLU A 762 -25.14 -16.64 -3.56
N LEU A 763 -25.05 -17.57 -4.52
CA LEU A 763 -25.23 -17.23 -5.94
C LEU A 763 -26.63 -16.67 -6.23
N LYS A 764 -27.69 -17.22 -5.64
CA LYS A 764 -29.06 -16.71 -5.82
C LYS A 764 -29.23 -15.31 -5.26
N VAL A 765 -28.66 -15.02 -4.08
CA VAL A 765 -28.72 -13.68 -3.47
C VAL A 765 -28.00 -12.66 -4.35
N LEU A 766 -26.80 -12.99 -4.82
CA LEU A 766 -26.02 -12.12 -5.70
C LEU A 766 -26.71 -11.88 -7.05
N GLU A 767 -27.35 -12.90 -7.62
CA GLU A 767 -28.13 -12.77 -8.86
C GLU A 767 -29.33 -11.84 -8.70
N SER A 768 -30.05 -11.92 -7.57
CA SER A 768 -31.13 -10.99 -7.25
C SER A 768 -30.64 -9.56 -7.11
N GLN A 769 -29.53 -9.35 -6.40
CA GLN A 769 -28.95 -8.00 -6.21
C GLN A 769 -28.49 -7.36 -7.52
N ILE A 770 -27.92 -8.14 -8.43
CA ILE A 770 -27.53 -7.68 -9.77
C ILE A 770 -28.78 -7.30 -10.58
N ALA A 771 -29.82 -8.14 -10.56
CA ALA A 771 -31.07 -7.87 -11.27
C ALA A 771 -31.76 -6.59 -10.77
N ASP A 772 -31.87 -6.41 -9.45
CA ASP A 772 -32.45 -5.21 -8.84
C ASP A 772 -31.65 -3.95 -9.20
N SER A 773 -30.32 -4.03 -9.16
CA SER A 773 -29.44 -2.91 -9.53
C SER A 773 -29.61 -2.51 -11.00
N ILE A 774 -29.71 -3.49 -11.92
CA ILE A 774 -29.94 -3.25 -13.36
C ILE A 774 -31.30 -2.59 -13.58
N GLN A 775 -32.35 -3.06 -12.91
CA GLN A 775 -33.69 -2.49 -13.03
C GLN A 775 -33.70 -1.02 -12.58
N GLN A 776 -33.13 -0.72 -11.42
CA GLN A 776 -33.04 0.65 -10.92
C GLN A 776 -32.20 1.53 -11.85
N LEU A 777 -31.09 1.03 -12.40
CA LEU A 777 -30.28 1.76 -13.39
C LEU A 777 -31.09 2.12 -14.65
N SER A 778 -31.95 1.21 -15.12
CA SER A 778 -32.77 1.44 -16.31
C SER A 778 -33.83 2.53 -16.12
N GLU A 779 -34.29 2.74 -14.88
CA GLU A 779 -35.23 3.82 -14.53
C GLU A 779 -34.53 5.17 -14.32
N HIS A 780 -33.34 5.17 -13.70
CA HIS A 780 -32.62 6.40 -13.35
C HIS A 780 -31.83 7.01 -14.51
N LEU A 781 -31.30 6.19 -15.44
CA LEU A 781 -30.50 6.65 -16.57
C LEU A 781 -31.22 7.68 -17.49
N PRO A 782 -32.46 7.45 -17.96
CA PRO A 782 -33.15 8.42 -18.82
C PRO A 782 -33.51 9.73 -18.08
N ARG A 783 -33.77 9.66 -16.76
CA ARG A 783 -34.00 10.86 -15.94
C ARG A 783 -32.75 11.71 -15.83
N PHE A 784 -31.59 11.06 -15.61
CA PHE A 784 -30.30 11.72 -15.59
C PHE A 784 -29.99 12.42 -16.92
N GLU A 785 -30.17 11.73 -18.05
CA GLU A 785 -29.94 12.32 -19.38
C GLU A 785 -30.86 13.50 -19.67
N SER A 786 -32.15 13.41 -19.28
CA SER A 786 -33.10 14.52 -19.41
C SER A 786 -32.71 15.73 -18.55
N ALA A 787 -32.32 15.51 -17.29
CA ALA A 787 -31.84 16.55 -16.40
C ALA A 787 -30.53 17.19 -16.92
N GLN A 788 -29.63 16.38 -17.49
CA GLN A 788 -28.39 16.87 -18.07
C GLN A 788 -28.63 17.72 -19.33
N ASN A 789 -29.55 17.31 -20.20
CA ASN A 789 -29.93 18.07 -21.40
C ASN A 789 -30.66 19.38 -21.05
N THR A 790 -31.50 19.38 -20.02
CA THR A 790 -32.13 20.62 -19.54
C THR A 790 -31.12 21.56 -18.90
N MET A 791 -30.14 21.03 -18.15
CA MET A 791 -29.03 21.81 -17.61
C MET A 791 -28.20 22.46 -18.71
N THR A 792 -27.85 21.74 -19.78
CA THR A 792 -27.06 22.30 -20.90
C THR A 792 -27.85 23.37 -21.64
N ALA A 793 -29.14 23.15 -21.89
CA ALA A 793 -30.02 24.15 -22.50
C ALA A 793 -30.12 25.43 -21.65
N MET A 794 -30.33 25.29 -20.34
CA MET A 794 -30.36 26.43 -19.41
C MET A 794 -29.01 27.14 -19.31
N THR A 795 -27.89 26.41 -19.36
CA THR A 795 -26.55 27.00 -19.37
C THR A 795 -26.38 27.92 -20.58
N LYS A 796 -26.79 27.46 -21.77
CA LYS A 796 -26.74 28.26 -22.99
C LYS A 796 -27.62 29.53 -22.88
N SER A 797 -28.85 29.39 -22.41
CA SER A 797 -29.73 30.56 -22.18
C SER A 797 -29.16 31.52 -21.14
N MET A 798 -28.43 31.02 -20.14
CA MET A 798 -27.78 31.84 -19.13
C MET A 798 -26.60 32.62 -19.70
N ASP A 799 -25.81 32.01 -20.58
CA ASP A 799 -24.71 32.67 -21.28
C ASP A 799 -25.22 33.76 -22.22
N GLU A 800 -26.28 33.48 -22.98
CA GLU A 800 -26.97 34.46 -23.85
C GLU A 800 -27.49 35.66 -23.04
N LEU A 801 -28.14 35.40 -21.90
CA LEU A 801 -28.70 36.45 -21.05
C LEU A 801 -27.60 37.22 -20.30
N ASN A 802 -26.52 36.57 -19.86
CA ASN A 802 -25.34 37.23 -19.30
C ASN A 802 -24.68 38.16 -20.33
N ALA A 803 -24.59 37.73 -21.60
CA ALA A 803 -24.05 38.56 -22.68
C ALA A 803 -24.93 39.80 -22.91
N GLN A 804 -26.26 39.65 -22.89
CA GLN A 804 -27.20 40.79 -22.98
C GLN A 804 -27.05 41.75 -21.79
N VAL A 805 -26.98 41.23 -20.56
CA VAL A 805 -26.78 42.05 -19.35
C VAL A 805 -25.44 42.80 -19.42
N LYS A 806 -24.38 42.14 -19.88
CA LYS A 806 -23.07 42.77 -20.05
C LYS A 806 -23.10 43.90 -21.07
N ALA A 807 -23.67 43.67 -22.26
CA ALA A 807 -23.79 44.70 -23.29
C ALA A 807 -24.58 45.92 -22.79
N LEU A 808 -25.72 45.72 -22.12
CA LEU A 808 -26.50 46.78 -21.49
C LEU A 808 -25.73 47.49 -20.38
N THR A 809 -24.91 46.77 -19.60
CA THR A 809 -24.09 47.35 -18.53
C THR A 809 -23.02 48.26 -19.09
N ASP A 810 -22.31 47.81 -20.13
CA ASP A 810 -21.26 48.58 -20.79
C ASP A 810 -21.83 49.85 -21.43
N GLU A 811 -22.99 49.76 -22.10
CA GLU A 811 -23.68 50.91 -22.69
C GLU A 811 -24.22 51.88 -21.62
N TYR A 812 -24.78 51.37 -20.51
CA TYR A 812 -25.22 52.19 -19.38
C TYR A 812 -24.05 52.95 -18.75
N GLN A 813 -22.93 52.26 -18.49
CA GLN A 813 -21.74 52.87 -17.91
C GLN A 813 -21.12 53.92 -18.85
N GLY A 814 -21.09 53.66 -20.15
CA GLY A 814 -20.62 54.61 -21.17
C GLY A 814 -21.44 55.92 -21.15
N LEU A 815 -22.77 55.80 -21.16
CA LEU A 815 -23.65 56.98 -21.05
C LEU A 815 -23.57 57.66 -19.68
N GLN A 816 -23.38 56.91 -18.60
CA GLN A 816 -23.25 57.45 -17.25
C GLN A 816 -21.98 58.29 -17.11
N LEU A 817 -20.86 57.81 -17.66
CA LEU A 817 -19.59 58.53 -17.71
C LEU A 817 -19.74 59.82 -18.52
N LYS A 818 -20.38 59.76 -19.70
CA LYS A 818 -20.67 60.93 -20.54
C LYS A 818 -21.57 61.96 -19.84
N ASN A 819 -22.58 61.51 -19.09
CA ASN A 819 -23.42 62.40 -18.29
C ASN A 819 -22.62 63.06 -17.15
N SER A 820 -21.69 62.33 -16.53
CA SER A 820 -20.81 62.89 -15.49
C SER A 820 -19.85 63.95 -16.02
N THR A 821 -19.25 63.73 -17.20
CA THR A 821 -18.31 64.69 -17.82
C THR A 821 -19.04 65.95 -18.27
N LEU A 822 -20.24 65.81 -18.87
CA LEU A 822 -21.09 66.96 -19.20
C LEU A 822 -21.51 67.74 -17.94
N THR A 823 -21.81 67.05 -16.84
CA THR A 823 -22.13 67.70 -15.57
C THR A 823 -20.95 68.51 -15.03
N GLN A 824 -19.73 67.97 -15.09
CA GLN A 824 -18.52 68.70 -14.70
C GLN A 824 -18.27 69.92 -15.60
N ALA A 825 -18.40 69.77 -16.93
CA ALA A 825 -18.26 70.86 -17.88
C ALA A 825 -19.27 71.99 -17.60
N LEU A 826 -20.54 71.65 -17.36
CA LEU A 826 -21.58 72.61 -16.96
C LEU A 826 -21.19 73.40 -15.71
N THR A 827 -20.71 72.72 -14.66
CA THR A 827 -20.31 73.41 -13.43
C THR A 827 -19.11 74.34 -13.62
N HIS A 828 -18.19 74.00 -14.53
CA HIS A 828 -17.04 74.83 -14.85
C HIS A 828 -17.46 76.09 -15.62
N THR A 829 -18.25 75.92 -16.69
CA THR A 829 -18.73 77.06 -17.50
C THR A 829 -19.66 77.98 -16.71
N GLN A 830 -20.43 77.46 -15.74
CA GLN A 830 -21.21 78.28 -14.79
C GLN A 830 -20.32 79.20 -13.95
N ARG A 831 -19.19 78.70 -13.44
CA ARG A 831 -18.24 79.54 -12.67
C ARG A 831 -17.58 80.60 -13.54
N LEU A 832 -17.23 80.28 -14.79
CA LEU A 832 -16.68 81.26 -15.73
C LEU A 832 -17.67 82.39 -16.01
N LEU A 833 -18.95 82.06 -16.17
CA LEU A 833 -20.02 83.03 -16.34
C LEU A 833 -20.14 83.96 -15.13
N GLU A 834 -20.15 83.42 -13.90
CA GLU A 834 -20.21 84.23 -12.67
C GLU A 834 -19.01 85.20 -12.55
N LEU A 835 -17.81 84.75 -12.90
CA LEU A 835 -16.61 85.60 -12.88
C LEU A 835 -16.70 86.74 -13.91
N ALA A 836 -17.15 86.44 -15.13
CA ALA A 836 -17.31 87.44 -16.18
C ALA A 836 -18.39 88.48 -15.83
N GLN A 837 -19.51 88.05 -15.22
CA GLN A 837 -20.55 88.95 -14.69
C GLN A 837 -20.02 89.89 -13.61
N LYS A 838 -19.18 89.37 -12.69
CA LYS A 838 -18.54 90.19 -11.65
C LYS A 838 -17.61 91.24 -12.26
N ASN A 839 -16.75 90.86 -13.21
CA ASN A 839 -15.82 91.78 -13.87
C ASN A 839 -16.56 92.88 -14.64
N LEU A 840 -17.67 92.54 -15.31
CA LEU A 840 -18.53 93.52 -15.98
C LEU A 840 -19.07 94.57 -15.01
N SER A 841 -19.64 94.12 -13.88
CA SER A 841 -20.20 95.04 -12.88
C SER A 841 -19.16 96.01 -12.31
N GLN A 842 -17.93 95.52 -12.05
CA GLN A 842 -16.83 96.35 -11.54
C GLN A 842 -16.34 97.37 -12.58
N ALA A 843 -16.19 96.96 -13.84
CA ALA A 843 -15.78 97.86 -14.91
C ALA A 843 -16.82 98.97 -15.13
N GLU A 844 -18.13 98.66 -15.02
CA GLU A 844 -19.20 99.66 -15.13
C GLU A 844 -19.16 100.70 -13.99
N THR A 845 -18.92 100.26 -12.75
CA THR A 845 -18.78 101.18 -11.62
C THR A 845 -17.54 102.09 -11.76
N ASP A 846 -16.42 101.53 -12.21
CA ASP A 846 -15.16 102.27 -12.35
C ASP A 846 -15.24 103.29 -13.49
N ILE A 847 -15.88 102.95 -14.62
CA ILE A 847 -16.13 103.89 -15.72
C ILE A 847 -16.98 105.07 -15.24
N GLN A 848 -18.04 104.81 -14.47
CA GLN A 848 -18.92 105.87 -13.99
C GLN A 848 -18.18 106.84 -13.06
N ALA A 849 -17.35 106.32 -12.15
CA ALA A 849 -16.55 107.15 -11.25
C ALA A 849 -15.55 108.06 -12.00
N VAL A 850 -14.91 107.56 -13.07
CA VAL A 850 -13.99 108.37 -13.88
C VAL A 850 -14.73 109.42 -14.71
N LYS A 851 -15.90 109.10 -15.28
CA LYS A 851 -16.75 110.05 -16.01
C LYS A 851 -17.25 111.20 -15.13
N ASP A 852 -17.59 110.91 -13.87
CA ASP A 852 -18.02 111.94 -12.93
C ASP A 852 -16.85 112.90 -12.58
N ASN A 853 -15.63 112.38 -12.49
CA ASN A 853 -14.43 113.21 -12.30
C ASN A 853 -14.08 114.04 -13.55
N GLU A 854 -14.13 113.45 -14.75
CA GLU A 854 -13.95 114.14 -16.02
C GLU A 854 -14.90 115.32 -16.14
N LYS A 855 -16.20 115.12 -15.86
CA LYS A 855 -17.22 116.19 -15.87
C LYS A 855 -16.88 117.37 -14.95
N ASN A 856 -16.29 117.09 -13.78
CA ASN A 856 -15.85 118.12 -12.84
C ASN A 856 -14.64 118.91 -13.35
N LEU A 857 -13.70 118.25 -14.04
CA LEU A 857 -12.54 118.88 -14.66
C LEU A 857 -12.95 119.72 -15.88
N THR A 858 -13.85 119.21 -16.73
CA THR A 858 -14.39 119.92 -17.90
C THR A 858 -15.13 121.20 -17.52
N ALA A 859 -15.79 121.24 -16.35
CA ALA A 859 -16.45 122.45 -15.86
C ALA A 859 -15.48 123.61 -15.55
N LYS A 860 -14.20 123.32 -15.26
CA LYS A 860 -13.14 124.33 -15.01
C LYS A 860 -12.46 124.80 -16.29
N LEU A 861 -12.55 124.02 -17.36
CA LEU A 861 -11.91 124.29 -18.66
C LEU A 861 -12.29 125.66 -19.25
N PRO A 862 -13.57 126.08 -19.36
CA PRO A 862 -13.92 127.35 -19.99
C PRO A 862 -13.40 128.58 -19.22
N GLN A 863 -13.23 128.47 -17.90
CA GLN A 863 -12.65 129.56 -17.08
C GLN A 863 -11.16 129.75 -17.38
N LEU A 864 -10.40 128.66 -17.46
CA LEU A 864 -8.96 128.71 -17.78
C LEU A 864 -8.72 129.01 -19.27
N GLU A 865 -9.58 128.52 -20.16
CA GLU A 865 -9.54 128.84 -21.60
C GLU A 865 -9.79 130.34 -21.83
N ALA A 866 -10.78 130.93 -21.16
CA ALA A 866 -11.03 132.37 -21.21
C ALA A 866 -9.85 133.17 -20.66
N ALA A 867 -9.30 132.77 -19.50
CA ALA A 867 -8.12 133.43 -18.92
C ALA A 867 -6.88 133.35 -19.84
N PHE A 868 -6.66 132.20 -20.49
CA PHE A 868 -5.60 132.05 -21.49
C PHE A 868 -5.87 132.89 -22.74
N LYS A 869 -7.11 132.91 -23.25
CA LYS A 869 -7.49 133.70 -24.42
C LYS A 869 -7.35 135.20 -24.19
N ASP A 870 -7.70 135.67 -22.99
CA ASP A 870 -7.56 137.07 -22.60
C ASP A 870 -6.09 137.46 -22.44
N ALA A 871 -5.29 136.65 -21.75
CA ALA A 871 -3.84 136.84 -21.65
C ALA A 871 -3.17 136.84 -23.03
N LYS A 872 -3.56 135.90 -23.90
CA LYS A 872 -3.09 135.81 -25.29
C LYS A 872 -3.51 136.99 -26.14
N ALA A 873 -4.73 137.51 -25.97
CA ALA A 873 -5.20 138.71 -26.67
C ALA A 873 -4.41 139.95 -26.23
N GLN A 874 -4.11 140.05 -24.93
CA GLN A 874 -3.29 141.13 -24.38
C GLN A 874 -1.83 141.03 -24.87
N THR A 875 -1.24 139.83 -24.88
CA THR A 875 0.08 139.59 -25.49
C THR A 875 0.04 139.92 -26.97
N ALA A 876 -0.99 139.53 -27.72
CA ALA A 876 -1.12 139.82 -29.15
C ALA A 876 -1.21 141.32 -29.43
N ALA A 877 -1.96 142.08 -28.64
CA ALA A 877 -2.03 143.53 -28.76
C ALA A 877 -0.67 144.20 -28.53
N LEU A 878 0.05 143.79 -27.48
CA LEU A 878 1.40 144.30 -27.18
C LEU A 878 2.46 143.78 -28.17
N LYS A 879 2.24 142.59 -28.73
CA LYS A 879 3.06 142.03 -29.82
C LYS A 879 2.90 142.84 -31.09
N ILE A 880 1.70 143.27 -31.46
CA ILE A 880 1.48 144.16 -32.61
C ILE A 880 2.24 145.47 -32.42
N ILE A 881 2.17 146.08 -31.23
CA ILE A 881 2.93 147.31 -30.93
C ILE A 881 4.44 147.06 -31.01
N SER A 882 4.92 145.95 -30.43
CA SER A 882 6.32 145.52 -30.57
C SER A 882 6.70 145.25 -32.02
N GLU A 883 5.81 144.64 -32.81
CA GLU A 883 6.00 144.31 -34.21
C GLU A 883 5.93 145.55 -35.10
N GLU A 884 5.17 146.58 -34.75
CA GLU A 884 5.14 147.86 -35.45
C GLU A 884 6.46 148.61 -35.26
N HIS A 885 6.97 148.65 -34.02
CA HIS A 885 8.31 149.20 -33.75
C HIS A 885 9.41 148.33 -34.36
N GLU A 886 9.26 147.00 -34.35
CA GLU A 886 10.17 146.08 -35.04
C GLU A 886 10.06 146.20 -36.56
N ALA A 887 8.88 146.47 -37.13
CA ALA A 887 8.63 146.66 -38.55
C ALA A 887 9.18 148.00 -39.02
N ALA A 888 9.08 149.05 -38.20
CA ALA A 888 9.73 150.33 -38.46
C ALA A 888 11.27 150.17 -38.43
N ALA A 889 11.81 149.44 -37.47
CA ALA A 889 13.23 149.07 -37.44
C ALA A 889 13.62 148.18 -38.64
N LYS A 890 12.78 147.20 -38.99
CA LYS A 890 12.94 146.30 -40.15
C LYS A 890 12.77 147.00 -41.47
N ALA A 891 11.99 148.08 -41.59
CA ALA A 891 11.84 148.84 -42.81
C ALA A 891 13.13 149.61 -43.10
N LEU A 892 13.72 150.19 -42.05
CA LEU A 892 15.07 150.73 -42.08
C LEU A 892 16.11 149.63 -42.38
N GLN A 893 15.88 148.40 -41.93
CA GLN A 893 16.70 147.23 -42.28
C GLN A 893 16.43 146.67 -43.69
N LEU A 894 15.22 146.81 -44.24
CA LEU A 894 14.82 146.31 -45.57
C LEU A 894 15.38 147.19 -46.67
N MET A 895 15.51 148.47 -46.38
CA MET A 895 16.27 149.39 -47.21
C MET A 895 17.77 149.00 -47.24
N GLN A 896 18.24 148.19 -46.27
CA GLN A 896 19.58 147.57 -46.21
C GLN A 896 19.58 146.36 -47.12
N VAL A 897 18.52 145.55 -47.01
CA VAL A 897 18.28 144.35 -47.80
C VAL A 897 18.12 144.65 -49.28
N LYS A 898 17.52 145.77 -49.70
CA LYS A 898 17.42 146.12 -51.13
C LYS A 898 18.77 146.39 -51.79
N LEU A 899 19.69 146.97 -51.04
CA LEU A 899 21.09 147.08 -51.45
C LEU A 899 21.77 145.70 -51.51
N GLN A 900 21.33 144.79 -50.64
CA GLN A 900 21.64 143.38 -50.66
C GLN A 900 20.96 142.63 -51.83
N GLU A 901 19.89 143.12 -52.45
CA GLU A 901 19.25 142.46 -53.61
C GLU A 901 20.06 142.66 -54.89
N ASN A 902 20.81 143.74 -55.03
CA ASN A 902 21.78 143.88 -56.11
C ASN A 902 22.94 142.87 -56.00
N LEU A 903 23.15 142.28 -54.81
CA LEU A 903 24.00 141.09 -54.60
C LEU A 903 23.38 139.83 -55.23
N THR A 904 22.05 139.75 -55.25
CA THR A 904 21.31 138.54 -55.68
C THR A 904 21.22 138.39 -57.19
N GLU A 905 21.31 139.47 -57.97
CA GLU A 905 21.34 139.39 -59.42
C GLU A 905 22.61 138.67 -59.93
N ALA A 906 23.72 138.77 -59.20
CA ALA A 906 24.91 137.95 -59.39
C ALA A 906 24.64 136.44 -59.23
N HIS A 907 23.67 136.05 -58.38
CA HIS A 907 23.25 134.66 -58.19
C HIS A 907 22.42 134.10 -59.35
N THR A 908 21.88 134.92 -60.25
CA THR A 908 21.01 134.40 -61.32
C THR A 908 21.81 133.66 -62.42
N ASN A 909 23.05 134.06 -62.66
CA ASN A 909 23.93 133.38 -63.62
C ASN A 909 24.36 131.99 -63.14
N PHE A 910 24.37 131.73 -61.82
CA PHE A 910 24.51 130.40 -61.21
C PHE A 910 23.47 129.40 -61.77
N ALA A 911 22.24 129.83 -62.01
CA ALA A 911 21.13 128.92 -62.34
C ALA A 911 21.25 128.23 -63.72
N LYS A 912 22.00 128.76 -64.69
CA LYS A 912 22.14 128.13 -66.02
C LYS A 912 23.03 126.88 -66.02
N ALA A 913 24.05 126.82 -65.17
CA ALA A 913 24.91 125.64 -65.01
C ALA A 913 24.19 124.47 -64.34
N GLN A 914 22.98 124.69 -63.81
CA GLN A 914 22.15 123.70 -63.14
C GLN A 914 21.42 122.74 -64.11
N ALA A 915 21.23 123.12 -65.38
CA ALA A 915 20.40 122.38 -66.33
C ALA A 915 21.11 121.15 -66.95
N GLU A 916 22.42 121.21 -67.21
CA GLU A 916 23.21 120.08 -67.74
C GLU A 916 23.37 118.93 -66.72
N ALA A 917 23.32 119.25 -65.42
CA ALA A 917 23.31 118.26 -64.34
C ALA A 917 22.07 117.34 -64.37
N ALA A 918 20.97 117.77 -65.00
CA ALA A 918 19.70 117.04 -65.01
C ALA A 918 19.69 115.83 -65.96
N GLN A 919 20.42 115.85 -67.09
CA GLN A 919 20.38 114.78 -68.09
C GLN A 919 21.17 113.53 -67.66
N ILE A 920 22.28 113.72 -66.93
CA ILE A 920 23.08 112.64 -66.32
C ILE A 920 22.29 111.91 -65.21
N THR A 921 21.29 112.58 -64.63
CA THR A 921 20.40 112.01 -63.61
C THR A 921 19.45 110.95 -64.20
N ALA A 922 19.08 111.03 -65.48
CA ALA A 922 18.11 110.11 -66.11
C ALA A 922 18.69 108.70 -66.43
N ASP A 923 19.93 108.61 -66.93
CA ASP A 923 20.61 107.32 -67.19
C ASP A 923 20.87 106.52 -65.90
N THR A 924 21.01 107.22 -64.77
CA THR A 924 21.22 106.62 -63.46
C THR A 924 19.98 105.84 -63.01
N ALA A 925 18.77 106.31 -63.35
CA ALA A 925 17.50 105.66 -62.98
C ALA A 925 17.24 104.31 -63.71
N VAL A 926 17.73 104.12 -64.93
CA VAL A 926 17.53 102.86 -65.70
C VAL A 926 18.33 101.70 -65.11
N GLY A 927 19.55 101.96 -64.64
CA GLY A 927 20.38 100.97 -63.94
C GLY A 927 19.79 100.55 -62.59
N GLU A 928 19.07 101.45 -61.93
CA GLU A 928 18.39 101.20 -60.65
C GLU A 928 17.20 100.24 -60.82
N SER A 929 16.42 100.35 -61.90
CA SER A 929 15.27 99.48 -62.15
C SER A 929 15.66 98.00 -62.32
N ARG A 930 16.74 97.69 -63.04
CA ARG A 930 17.16 96.30 -63.32
C ARG A 930 17.75 95.60 -62.08
N LEU A 931 18.22 96.37 -61.10
CA LEU A 931 18.65 95.88 -59.80
C LEU A 931 17.47 95.42 -58.96
N ILE A 932 16.36 96.15 -59.02
CA ILE A 932 15.14 95.86 -58.27
C ILE A 932 14.53 94.54 -58.75
N ASP A 933 14.40 94.32 -60.08
CA ASP A 933 13.79 93.10 -60.65
C ASP A 933 14.51 91.80 -60.25
N LEU A 934 15.85 91.78 -60.32
CA LEU A 934 16.65 90.61 -59.91
C LEU A 934 16.66 90.45 -58.38
N GLY A 935 16.51 91.54 -57.65
CA GLY A 935 16.32 91.51 -56.19
C GLY A 935 14.99 90.87 -55.79
N ASP A 936 13.92 91.17 -56.52
CA ASP A 936 12.59 90.57 -56.30
C ASP A 936 12.58 89.06 -56.60
N GLU A 937 13.32 88.60 -57.62
CA GLU A 937 13.50 87.17 -57.92
C GLU A 937 14.24 86.44 -56.79
N MET A 938 15.24 87.08 -56.18
CA MET A 938 15.93 86.56 -55.00
C MET A 938 15.03 86.55 -53.77
N MET A 939 14.18 87.57 -53.60
CA MET A 939 13.25 87.67 -52.48
C MET A 939 12.19 86.56 -52.48
N ARG A 940 11.85 85.99 -53.65
CA ARG A 940 10.98 84.80 -53.76
C ARG A 940 11.65 83.51 -53.29
N ILE A 941 12.98 83.44 -53.32
CA ILE A 941 13.78 82.27 -52.93
C ILE A 941 14.27 82.40 -51.48
N ASP A 942 14.51 83.64 -51.02
CA ASP A 942 14.89 84.00 -49.67
C ASP A 942 14.07 85.21 -49.22
N GLU A 943 12.98 84.99 -48.49
CA GLU A 943 12.09 86.05 -48.00
C GLU A 943 12.80 87.06 -47.08
N GLY A 944 13.98 86.70 -46.53
CA GLY A 944 14.84 87.59 -45.74
C GLY A 944 15.83 88.41 -46.56
N PHE A 945 15.88 88.25 -47.89
CA PHE A 945 16.81 88.97 -48.76
C PHE A 945 16.45 90.46 -48.87
N ASN A 946 17.36 91.31 -48.40
CA ASN A 946 17.23 92.77 -48.49
C ASN A 946 18.24 93.31 -49.50
N LEU A 947 17.75 93.66 -50.68
CA LEU A 947 18.57 94.19 -51.78
C LEU A 947 19.41 95.41 -51.34
N PRO A 948 18.87 96.47 -50.69
CA PRO A 948 19.66 97.60 -50.19
C PRO A 948 20.86 97.23 -49.31
N SER A 949 20.70 96.26 -48.39
CA SER A 949 21.79 95.80 -47.52
C SER A 949 22.88 95.09 -48.32
N MET A 950 22.51 94.25 -49.29
CA MET A 950 23.46 93.50 -50.12
C MET A 950 24.29 94.41 -51.04
N LEU A 951 23.67 95.49 -51.58
CA LEU A 951 24.36 96.47 -52.41
C LEU A 951 25.39 97.29 -51.62
N ALA A 952 25.19 97.51 -50.32
CA ALA A 952 26.18 98.13 -49.44
C ALA A 952 27.40 97.23 -49.23
N ASP A 953 27.20 95.92 -49.11
CA ASP A 953 28.28 94.95 -49.02
C ASP A 953 29.12 94.87 -50.30
N PHE A 954 28.47 94.92 -51.48
CA PHE A 954 29.14 94.95 -52.78
C PHE A 954 30.06 96.17 -52.96
N ARG A 955 29.73 97.33 -52.36
CA ARG A 955 30.59 98.52 -52.32
C ARG A 955 31.83 98.33 -51.45
N ALA A 956 31.71 97.59 -50.34
CA ALA A 956 32.79 97.42 -49.38
C ALA A 956 33.80 96.34 -49.79
N LYS A 957 33.36 95.29 -50.49
CA LYS A 957 34.20 94.18 -50.96
C LYS A 957 33.70 93.67 -52.31
N THR A 958 34.59 93.54 -53.29
CA THR A 958 34.29 92.88 -54.57
C THR A 958 34.15 91.37 -54.36
N PRO A 959 32.93 90.78 -54.43
CA PRO A 959 32.75 89.34 -54.30
C PRO A 959 33.36 88.58 -55.49
N LYS A 960 34.00 87.44 -55.20
CA LYS A 960 34.48 86.48 -56.22
C LYS A 960 33.51 85.30 -56.26
N PHE A 961 32.77 85.16 -57.35
CA PHE A 961 31.85 84.04 -57.54
C PHE A 961 32.58 82.85 -58.20
N LYS A 962 32.31 81.63 -57.74
CA LYS A 962 32.82 80.40 -58.36
C LYS A 962 31.85 79.90 -59.43
N ASP A 963 32.36 79.21 -60.45
CA ASP A 963 31.53 78.51 -61.43
C ASP A 963 31.12 77.14 -60.88
N ASN A 964 29.84 77.00 -60.52
CA ASN A 964 29.30 75.80 -59.88
C ASN A 964 28.47 74.93 -60.84
N THR A 965 28.45 75.23 -62.14
CA THR A 965 27.63 74.53 -63.16
C THR A 965 27.83 73.02 -63.18
N ALA A 966 29.09 72.55 -63.24
CA ALA A 966 29.41 71.12 -63.21
C ALA A 966 29.03 70.42 -61.89
N ARG A 967 28.99 71.17 -60.77
CA ARG A 967 28.64 70.65 -59.45
C ARG A 967 27.13 70.51 -59.28
N ILE A 968 26.35 71.42 -59.86
CA ILE A 968 24.89 71.31 -59.95
C ILE A 968 24.48 70.05 -60.71
N ASP A 969 25.15 69.75 -61.84
CA ASP A 969 24.84 68.56 -62.65
C ASP A 969 25.26 67.25 -61.95
N ALA A 970 26.37 67.24 -61.21
CA ALA A 970 26.79 66.09 -60.41
C ALA A 970 25.81 65.76 -59.28
N ILE A 971 25.32 66.77 -58.54
CA ILE A 971 24.33 66.58 -57.47
C ILE A 971 22.99 66.07 -58.03
N LYS A 972 22.55 66.59 -59.19
CA LYS A 972 21.34 66.08 -59.88
C LYS A 972 21.49 64.61 -60.28
N ALA A 973 22.67 64.18 -60.73
CA ALA A 973 22.94 62.79 -61.07
C ALA A 973 22.96 61.86 -59.84
N ASP A 974 23.47 62.34 -58.70
CA ASP A 974 23.49 61.56 -57.46
C ASP A 974 22.11 61.45 -56.81
N ILE A 975 21.26 62.49 -56.91
CA ILE A 975 19.84 62.41 -56.54
C ILE A 975 19.10 61.36 -57.39
N ALA A 976 19.39 61.27 -58.70
CA ALA A 976 18.78 60.28 -59.59
C ALA A 976 19.17 58.83 -59.26
N LYS A 977 20.36 58.58 -58.71
CA LYS A 977 20.82 57.23 -58.29
C LYS A 977 20.11 56.71 -57.05
N LEU A 978 19.58 57.58 -56.19
CA LEU A 978 18.87 57.20 -54.96
C LEU A 978 17.49 56.56 -55.24
N GLY A 979 16.94 56.71 -56.45
CA GLY A 979 15.70 56.07 -56.88
C GLY A 979 14.46 56.66 -56.20
N ALA A 980 13.37 55.89 -56.14
CA ALA A 980 12.16 56.30 -55.43
C ALA A 980 12.40 56.20 -53.91
N VAL A 981 12.57 57.35 -53.24
CA VAL A 981 12.87 57.43 -51.81
C VAL A 981 11.60 57.69 -51.01
N ASN A 982 11.39 56.92 -49.93
CA ASN A 982 10.26 57.09 -49.02
C ASN A 982 10.54 58.20 -48.00
N LEU A 983 10.01 59.40 -48.22
CA LEU A 983 10.19 60.55 -47.33
C LEU A 983 9.45 60.42 -45.99
N ALA A 984 8.44 59.54 -45.90
CA ALA A 984 7.69 59.29 -44.65
C ALA A 984 8.41 58.31 -43.69
N ALA A 985 9.44 57.61 -44.16
CA ALA A 985 10.15 56.59 -43.39
C ALA A 985 10.79 57.13 -42.10
N ALA A 986 11.16 58.41 -42.06
CA ALA A 986 11.71 59.05 -40.85
C ALA A 986 10.65 59.25 -39.76
N GLN A 987 9.41 59.59 -40.13
CA GLN A 987 8.29 59.71 -39.19
C GLN A 987 7.82 58.33 -38.72
N GLU A 988 7.67 57.37 -39.64
CA GLU A 988 7.29 55.99 -39.29
C GLU A 988 8.33 55.31 -38.39
N LEU A 989 9.63 55.60 -38.59
CA LEU A 989 10.69 55.15 -37.69
C LEU A 989 10.56 55.76 -36.29
N ALA A 990 10.25 57.06 -36.19
CA ALA A 990 10.07 57.74 -34.92
C ALA A 990 8.85 57.19 -34.14
N GLU A 991 7.72 56.97 -34.83
CA GLU A 991 6.52 56.35 -34.23
C GLU A 991 6.77 54.91 -33.77
N LEU A 992 7.55 54.13 -34.55
CA LEU A 992 7.93 52.78 -34.18
C LEU A 992 8.91 52.77 -32.99
N GLU A 993 9.86 53.70 -32.94
CA GLU A 993 10.78 53.88 -31.81
C GLU A 993 10.06 54.28 -30.53
N GLU A 994 9.04 55.14 -30.62
CA GLU A 994 8.17 55.50 -29.50
C GLU A 994 7.36 54.30 -28.97
N ARG A 995 7.09 53.28 -29.81
CA ARG A 995 6.46 52.02 -29.40
C ARG A 995 7.44 50.98 -28.85
N VAL A 996 8.64 50.89 -29.40
CA VAL A 996 9.67 49.91 -28.99
C VAL A 996 10.31 50.31 -27.66
N SER A 997 10.53 51.60 -27.41
CA SER A 997 11.19 52.09 -26.19
C SER A 997 10.44 51.71 -24.89
N PRO A 998 9.10 51.88 -24.77
CA PRO A 998 8.33 51.41 -23.63
C PRO A 998 8.40 49.89 -23.43
N MET A 999 8.47 49.11 -24.51
CA MET A 999 8.57 47.65 -24.42
C MET A 999 9.95 47.19 -23.93
N ASP A 1000 11.04 47.85 -24.36
CA ASP A 1000 12.38 47.61 -23.80
C ASP A 1000 12.41 47.91 -22.29
N THR A 1001 11.79 49.00 -21.85
CA THR A 1001 11.67 49.30 -20.40
C THR A 1001 10.81 48.26 -19.66
N GLN A 1002 9.68 47.84 -20.21
CA GLN A 1002 8.82 46.82 -19.59
C GLN A 1002 9.51 45.46 -19.49
N ILE A 1003 10.25 45.04 -20.52
CA ILE A 1003 11.02 43.79 -20.49
C ILE A 1003 12.11 43.87 -19.43
N ASN A 1004 12.83 45.00 -19.32
CA ASN A 1004 13.83 45.20 -18.28
C ASN A 1004 13.22 45.20 -16.88
N ASP A 1005 12.09 45.88 -16.67
CA ASP A 1005 11.37 45.92 -15.39
C ASP A 1005 10.88 44.54 -14.97
N ILE A 1006 10.34 43.75 -15.91
CA ILE A 1006 9.91 42.37 -15.65
C ILE A 1006 11.13 41.49 -15.36
N THR A 1007 12.22 41.65 -16.08
CA THR A 1007 13.47 40.90 -15.86
C THR A 1007 14.04 41.19 -14.47
N GLU A 1008 14.11 42.46 -14.06
CA GLU A 1008 14.52 42.85 -12.71
C GLU A 1008 13.56 42.33 -11.65
N SER A 1009 12.25 42.39 -11.90
CA SER A 1009 11.23 41.86 -10.99
C SER A 1009 11.36 40.36 -10.81
N MET A 1010 11.62 39.61 -11.90
CA MET A 1010 11.91 38.18 -11.84
C MET A 1010 13.19 37.87 -11.06
N ALA A 1011 14.25 38.68 -11.21
CA ALA A 1011 15.46 38.56 -10.41
C ALA A 1011 15.17 38.75 -8.92
N LYS A 1012 14.42 39.81 -8.56
CA LYS A 1012 13.97 40.08 -7.18
C LYS A 1012 13.09 38.95 -6.62
N LEU A 1013 12.21 38.36 -7.43
CA LEU A 1013 11.37 37.22 -7.02
C LEU A 1013 12.22 35.96 -6.78
N LYS A 1014 13.23 35.70 -7.63
CA LYS A 1014 14.19 34.60 -7.42
C LYS A 1014 15.02 34.80 -6.14
N ASP A 1015 15.52 36.00 -5.92
CA ASP A 1015 16.28 36.32 -4.72
C ASP A 1015 15.41 36.20 -3.46
N ALA A 1016 14.15 36.62 -3.54
CA ALA A 1016 13.17 36.43 -2.47
C ALA A 1016 12.91 34.94 -2.20
N ILE A 1017 12.81 34.09 -3.23
CA ILE A 1017 12.66 32.64 -3.07
C ILE A 1017 13.89 32.04 -2.38
N SER A 1018 15.10 32.37 -2.83
CA SER A 1018 16.34 31.90 -2.18
C SER A 1018 16.44 32.35 -0.72
N ALA A 1019 16.15 33.62 -0.43
CA ALA A 1019 16.18 34.14 0.94
C ALA A 1019 15.11 33.46 1.83
N ILE A 1020 13.93 33.18 1.28
CA ILE A 1020 12.90 32.40 1.96
C ILE A 1020 13.40 30.98 2.21
N ASP A 1021 14.01 30.32 1.24
CA ASP A 1021 14.49 28.95 1.35
C ASP A 1021 15.62 28.80 2.37
N GLU A 1022 16.60 29.73 2.41
CA GLU A 1022 17.65 29.73 3.42
C GLU A 1022 17.09 29.90 4.84
N LYS A 1023 16.15 30.83 5.01
CA LYS A 1023 15.51 31.07 6.30
C LYS A 1023 14.63 29.89 6.72
N THR A 1024 13.90 29.31 5.78
CA THR A 1024 13.05 28.11 5.96
C THR A 1024 13.91 26.93 6.39
N LYS A 1025 15.06 26.70 5.73
CA LYS A 1025 16.02 25.65 6.08
C LYS A 1025 16.58 25.82 7.49
N ALA A 1026 17.03 27.03 7.83
CA ALA A 1026 17.60 27.31 9.15
C ALA A 1026 16.58 27.09 10.27
N LEU A 1027 15.35 27.61 10.09
CA LEU A 1027 14.27 27.45 11.06
C LEU A 1027 13.84 25.98 11.19
N PHE A 1028 13.70 25.25 10.08
CA PHE A 1028 13.32 23.85 10.10
C PHE A 1028 14.36 22.96 10.79
N LEU A 1029 15.65 23.11 10.47
CA LEU A 1029 16.71 22.31 11.09
C LEU A 1029 16.84 22.63 12.58
N SER A 1030 16.80 23.91 12.96
CA SER A 1030 16.81 24.32 14.37
C SER A 1030 15.61 23.77 15.14
N ALA A 1031 14.43 23.75 14.54
CA ALA A 1031 13.24 23.19 15.17
C ALA A 1031 13.32 21.66 15.26
N LEU A 1032 13.84 20.98 14.24
CA LEU A 1032 14.05 19.53 14.26
C LEU A 1032 15.02 19.12 15.38
N ASP A 1033 16.14 19.84 15.53
CA ASP A 1033 17.12 19.58 16.58
C ASP A 1033 16.53 19.81 17.97
N ALA A 1034 15.76 20.87 18.14
CA ALA A 1034 15.11 21.19 19.40
C ALA A 1034 14.00 20.18 19.77
N VAL A 1035 13.16 19.79 18.80
CA VAL A 1035 12.16 18.73 18.98
C VAL A 1035 12.84 17.41 19.30
N ASN A 1036 13.98 17.09 18.68
CA ASN A 1036 14.73 15.87 18.97
C ASN A 1036 15.30 15.86 20.40
N ALA A 1037 15.84 16.99 20.87
CA ALA A 1037 16.34 17.10 22.24
C ALA A 1037 15.22 16.88 23.26
N GLU A 1038 14.07 17.52 23.04
CA GLU A 1038 12.92 17.42 23.95
C GLU A 1038 12.23 16.05 23.88
N LEU A 1039 12.09 15.49 22.66
CA LEU A 1039 11.59 14.13 22.44
C LEU A 1039 12.42 13.13 23.23
N ASN A 1040 13.75 13.23 23.16
CA ASN A 1040 14.62 12.30 23.85
C ASN A 1040 14.52 12.45 25.38
N SER A 1041 14.36 13.68 25.88
CA SER A 1041 14.13 13.98 27.31
C SER A 1041 12.81 13.38 27.82
N LEU A 1042 11.69 13.71 27.16
CA LEU A 1042 10.35 13.23 27.52
C LEU A 1042 10.25 11.72 27.39
N PHE A 1043 10.79 11.14 26.32
CA PHE A 1043 10.82 9.68 26.12
C PHE A 1043 11.58 8.97 27.24
N THR A 1044 12.75 9.49 27.62
CA THR A 1044 13.57 8.91 28.70
C THR A 1044 12.83 8.94 30.05
N LYS A 1045 12.12 10.04 30.36
CA LYS A 1045 11.29 10.17 31.56
C LYS A 1045 10.13 9.18 31.58
N VAL A 1046 9.38 9.07 30.47
CA VAL A 1046 8.20 8.20 30.36
C VAL A 1046 8.54 6.71 30.45
N PHE A 1047 9.68 6.29 29.90
CA PHE A 1047 10.08 4.88 29.87
C PHE A 1047 11.13 4.49 30.92
N GLY A 1048 11.66 5.44 31.71
CA GLY A 1048 12.72 5.19 32.70
C GLY A 1048 14.06 4.77 32.06
N GLY A 1049 14.32 5.25 30.83
CA GLY A 1049 15.47 4.94 29.97
C GLY A 1049 15.10 4.67 28.50
N GLY A 1050 16.07 4.78 27.59
CA GLY A 1050 15.88 4.61 26.14
C GLY A 1050 16.29 5.85 25.35
N GLN A 1051 16.10 5.86 24.02
CA GLN A 1051 16.33 7.02 23.16
C GLN A 1051 15.29 7.11 22.03
N ALA A 1052 14.90 8.32 21.65
CA ALA A 1052 14.04 8.55 20.48
C ALA A 1052 14.52 9.78 19.69
N SER A 1053 14.48 9.70 18.36
CA SER A 1053 14.93 10.76 17.46
C SER A 1053 14.25 10.69 16.08
N LEU A 1054 14.09 11.84 15.44
CA LEU A 1054 13.66 12.02 14.06
C LEU A 1054 14.89 12.16 13.15
N ALA A 1055 14.89 11.43 12.03
CA ALA A 1055 15.94 11.50 11.01
C ALA A 1055 15.37 11.82 9.62
N LEU A 1056 16.12 12.58 8.81
CA LEU A 1056 15.81 12.83 7.40
C LEU A 1056 16.07 11.58 6.56
N ILE A 1057 15.18 11.28 5.62
CA ILE A 1057 15.38 10.22 4.62
C ILE A 1057 16.43 10.67 3.62
N ASP A 1058 17.35 9.78 3.26
CA ASP A 1058 18.26 10.01 2.15
C ASP A 1058 17.54 9.65 0.84
N ASP A 1059 17.09 10.66 0.09
CA ASP A 1059 16.41 10.50 -1.20
C ASP A 1059 17.35 10.93 -2.33
N GLU A 1060 17.67 9.98 -3.22
CA GLU A 1060 18.64 10.14 -4.31
C GLU A 1060 18.15 11.09 -5.42
N ASN A 1061 16.85 11.38 -5.48
CA ASN A 1061 16.26 12.27 -6.48
C ASN A 1061 16.44 13.77 -6.16
N LEU A 1062 16.87 14.12 -4.94
CA LEU A 1062 17.07 15.50 -4.53
C LEU A 1062 18.53 15.94 -4.68
N THR A 1063 18.72 17.18 -5.13
CA THR A 1063 20.05 17.80 -5.18
C THR A 1063 20.63 17.96 -3.78
N LYS A 1064 21.96 18.07 -3.65
CA LYS A 1064 22.63 18.31 -2.36
C LYS A 1064 22.10 19.56 -1.63
N ALA A 1065 21.64 20.57 -2.37
CA ALA A 1065 21.06 21.79 -1.82
C ALA A 1065 19.64 21.56 -1.27
N ASP A 1066 18.91 20.59 -1.79
CA ASP A 1066 17.51 20.30 -1.44
C ASP A 1066 17.33 19.14 -0.46
N LYS A 1067 18.38 18.42 -0.06
CA LYS A 1067 18.28 17.27 0.89
C LYS A 1067 17.57 17.60 2.21
N TRP A 1068 17.61 18.84 2.67
CA TRP A 1068 16.88 19.28 3.87
C TRP A 1068 15.36 19.27 3.68
N ARG A 1069 14.86 19.11 2.45
CA ARG A 1069 13.43 18.96 2.08
C ARG A 1069 12.94 17.52 2.11
N ALA A 1070 13.80 16.54 2.41
CA ALA A 1070 13.40 15.15 2.50
C ALA A 1070 12.41 14.88 3.65
N GLY A 1071 11.66 13.78 3.55
CA GLY A 1071 10.73 13.34 4.59
C GLY A 1071 11.44 12.91 5.89
N LEU A 1072 10.69 12.85 6.99
CA LEU A 1072 11.20 12.46 8.31
C LEU A 1072 10.78 11.03 8.70
N VAL A 1073 11.63 10.34 9.46
CA VAL A 1073 11.34 9.02 10.05
C VAL A 1073 11.57 9.08 11.55
N LEU A 1074 10.59 8.60 12.32
CA LEU A 1074 10.68 8.45 13.76
C LEU A 1074 11.39 7.14 14.14
N MET A 1075 12.49 7.26 14.88
CA MET A 1075 13.28 6.16 15.41
C MET A 1075 13.13 6.15 16.93
N ALA A 1076 12.81 5.00 17.52
CA ALA A 1076 12.62 4.87 18.96
C ALA A 1076 13.25 3.58 19.49
N GLN A 1077 13.92 3.67 20.63
CA GLN A 1077 14.64 2.59 21.29
C GLN A 1077 14.28 2.55 22.79
N PRO A 1078 13.30 1.72 23.20
CA PRO A 1078 13.02 1.47 24.61
C PRO A 1078 14.14 0.70 25.30
N LYS A 1079 14.24 0.83 26.62
CA LYS A 1079 15.24 0.16 27.47
C LYS A 1079 15.27 -1.36 27.23
N GLY A 1080 16.40 -1.88 26.74
CA GLY A 1080 16.64 -3.32 26.54
C GLY A 1080 16.32 -3.90 25.14
N LYS A 1081 15.85 -3.09 24.18
CA LYS A 1081 15.57 -3.51 22.78
C LYS A 1081 16.52 -2.84 21.77
N LYS A 1082 16.73 -3.49 20.61
CA LYS A 1082 17.53 -2.94 19.49
C LYS A 1082 16.74 -1.84 18.76
N ASN A 1083 17.46 -0.87 18.18
CA ASN A 1083 16.91 0.25 17.41
C ASN A 1083 16.10 -0.26 16.21
N SER A 1084 14.79 0.02 16.19
CA SER A 1084 13.87 -0.45 15.15
C SER A 1084 12.85 0.63 14.78
N ARG A 1085 12.37 0.58 13.53
CA ARG A 1085 11.28 1.44 13.06
C ARG A 1085 10.01 1.15 13.89
N LEU A 1086 9.21 2.19 14.18
CA LEU A 1086 8.07 2.16 15.13
C LEU A 1086 7.09 0.98 14.94
N ALA A 1087 6.99 0.43 13.73
CA ALA A 1087 6.12 -0.70 13.39
C ALA A 1087 6.27 -1.92 14.32
N VAL A 1088 7.44 -2.14 14.92
CA VAL A 1088 7.81 -3.33 15.71
C VAL A 1088 7.51 -3.19 17.22
N LEU A 1089 6.95 -2.07 17.68
CA LEU A 1089 6.66 -1.81 19.11
C LEU A 1089 5.25 -2.27 19.56
N SER A 1090 5.07 -2.49 20.87
CA SER A 1090 3.77 -2.80 21.50
C SER A 1090 2.76 -1.65 21.35
N GLY A 1091 1.46 -1.93 21.35
CA GLY A 1091 0.40 -0.92 21.22
C GLY A 1091 0.49 0.22 22.25
N GLY A 1092 0.76 -0.10 23.52
CA GLY A 1092 0.98 0.90 24.57
C GLY A 1092 2.30 1.68 24.42
N GLU A 1093 3.36 1.01 23.95
CA GLU A 1093 4.67 1.65 23.67
C GLU A 1093 4.55 2.63 22.49
N LYS A 1094 3.81 2.26 21.44
CA LYS A 1094 3.53 3.13 20.28
C LYS A 1094 2.79 4.40 20.69
N THR A 1095 1.75 4.26 21.51
CA THR A 1095 0.96 5.39 22.03
C THR A 1095 1.82 6.36 22.83
N LEU A 1096 2.61 5.86 23.79
CA LEU A 1096 3.49 6.71 24.61
C LEU A 1096 4.62 7.37 23.81
N THR A 1097 5.17 6.67 22.80
CA THR A 1097 6.20 7.23 21.92
C THR A 1097 5.64 8.38 21.07
N ALA A 1098 4.44 8.20 20.51
CA ALA A 1098 3.75 9.23 19.74
C ALA A 1098 3.32 10.41 20.61
N LEU A 1099 2.81 10.18 21.83
CA LEU A 1099 2.55 11.22 22.81
C LEU A 1099 3.81 12.01 23.17
N SER A 1100 4.95 11.34 23.34
CA SER A 1100 6.24 12.01 23.60
C SER A 1100 6.67 12.90 22.42
N LEU A 1101 6.46 12.46 21.18
CA LEU A 1101 6.71 13.27 19.98
C LEU A 1101 5.78 14.47 19.90
N ILE A 1102 4.48 14.25 20.10
CA ILE A 1102 3.49 15.32 20.05
C ILE A 1102 3.82 16.37 21.11
N PHE A 1103 4.09 15.96 22.35
CA PHE A 1103 4.45 16.89 23.41
C PHE A 1103 5.81 17.58 23.21
N ALA A 1104 6.78 16.92 22.59
CA ALA A 1104 8.03 17.57 22.18
C ALA A 1104 7.80 18.67 21.14
N ILE A 1105 6.88 18.45 20.18
CA ILE A 1105 6.46 19.47 19.22
C ILE A 1105 5.74 20.61 19.92
N PHE A 1106 4.79 20.30 20.82
CA PHE A 1106 4.06 21.31 21.61
C PHE A 1106 4.98 22.17 22.47
N LYS A 1107 5.99 21.59 23.13
CA LYS A 1107 6.86 22.35 24.02
C LYS A 1107 7.71 23.37 23.27
N GLN A 1108 8.09 23.05 22.02
CA GLN A 1108 8.89 23.96 21.22
C GLN A 1108 8.10 25.10 20.60
N HIS A 1109 6.83 24.84 20.28
CA HIS A 1109 5.89 25.85 19.83
C HIS A 1109 4.53 25.60 20.48
N PRO A 1110 4.27 26.18 21.66
CA PRO A 1110 3.06 25.90 22.42
C PRO A 1110 1.84 26.44 21.66
N ALA A 1111 0.99 25.52 21.21
CA ALA A 1111 -0.36 25.89 20.84
C ALA A 1111 -1.07 26.40 22.12
N PRO A 1112 -1.93 27.43 22.00
CA PRO A 1112 -2.55 28.09 23.15
C PRO A 1112 -3.48 27.18 23.97
N PHE A 1113 -3.92 26.04 23.41
CA PHE A 1113 -4.64 24.99 24.10
C PHE A 1113 -4.41 23.65 23.39
N CYS A 1114 -4.63 22.55 24.11
CA CYS A 1114 -4.55 21.18 23.63
C CYS A 1114 -5.85 20.46 23.98
N VAL A 1115 -6.47 19.81 22.98
CA VAL A 1115 -7.70 19.03 23.15
C VAL A 1115 -7.42 17.55 22.93
N LEU A 1116 -7.78 16.68 23.89
CA LEU A 1116 -7.50 15.24 23.84
C LEU A 1116 -8.81 14.43 23.91
N ASP A 1117 -9.07 13.53 22.97
CA ASP A 1117 -10.24 12.63 22.97
C ASP A 1117 -9.85 11.19 23.29
N GLU A 1118 -10.19 10.70 24.49
CA GLU A 1118 -10.04 9.29 24.90
C GLU A 1118 -8.64 8.68 24.60
N VAL A 1119 -7.61 9.51 24.73
CA VAL A 1119 -6.20 9.18 24.45
C VAL A 1119 -5.65 8.13 25.43
N ASP A 1120 -6.29 8.00 26.58
CA ASP A 1120 -6.00 7.08 27.67
C ASP A 1120 -6.60 5.68 27.46
N ALA A 1121 -7.52 5.49 26.50
CA ALA A 1121 -8.17 4.20 26.24
C ALA A 1121 -7.22 3.00 25.95
N PRO A 1122 -6.08 3.15 25.24
CA PRO A 1122 -5.14 2.07 24.99
C PRO A 1122 -4.03 1.93 26.05
N LEU A 1123 -4.11 2.67 27.16
CA LEU A 1123 -3.10 2.67 28.23
C LEU A 1123 -3.57 1.84 29.44
N ASP A 1124 -2.63 1.16 30.11
CA ASP A 1124 -2.87 0.52 31.42
C ASP A 1124 -2.73 1.54 32.56
N ASP A 1125 -3.22 1.20 33.76
CA ASP A 1125 -3.24 2.14 34.91
C ASP A 1125 -1.85 2.71 35.24
N ALA A 1126 -0.78 1.92 35.06
CA ALA A 1126 0.59 2.36 35.27
C ALA A 1126 1.05 3.40 34.22
N ASN A 1127 0.69 3.24 32.95
CA ASN A 1127 1.02 4.21 31.90
C ASN A 1127 0.07 5.41 31.89
N VAL A 1128 -1.16 5.28 32.39
CA VAL A 1128 -2.08 6.41 32.64
C VAL A 1128 -1.50 7.34 33.71
N GLY A 1129 -0.87 6.81 34.76
CA GLY A 1129 -0.13 7.62 35.74
C GLY A 1129 1.04 8.42 35.14
N ARG A 1130 1.73 7.84 34.15
CA ARG A 1130 2.84 8.53 33.44
C ARG A 1130 2.31 9.62 32.51
N PHE A 1131 1.21 9.34 31.83
CA PHE A 1131 0.51 10.29 30.96
C PHE A 1131 -0.03 11.49 31.73
N THR A 1132 -0.67 11.26 32.88
CA THR A 1132 -1.18 12.33 33.75
C THR A 1132 -0.07 13.20 34.32
N SER A 1133 1.07 12.61 34.67
CA SER A 1133 2.26 13.35 35.09
C SER A 1133 2.81 14.29 33.99
N LEU A 1134 2.79 13.84 32.73
CA LEU A 1134 3.18 14.68 31.58
C LEU A 1134 2.23 15.86 31.37
N ILE A 1135 0.91 15.63 31.49
CA ILE A 1135 -0.09 16.70 31.36
C ILE A 1135 0.14 17.76 32.44
N HIS A 1136 0.34 17.33 33.69
CA HIS A 1136 0.55 18.25 34.80
C HIS A 1136 1.85 19.07 34.64
N GLU A 1137 2.93 18.49 34.10
CA GLU A 1137 4.19 19.22 33.83
C GLU A 1137 4.01 20.29 32.73
N LEU A 1138 3.10 20.08 31.78
CA LEU A 1138 2.86 20.99 30.65
C LEU A 1138 1.74 22.00 30.91
N ALA A 1139 0.89 21.76 31.92
CA ALA A 1139 -0.28 22.57 32.24
C ALA A 1139 0.06 24.03 32.59
N ASP A 1140 1.26 24.29 33.11
CA ASP A 1140 1.74 25.65 33.41
C ASP A 1140 1.87 26.53 32.16
N SER A 1141 2.00 25.91 30.98
CA SER A 1141 2.27 26.61 29.71
C SER A 1141 1.16 26.44 28.67
N VAL A 1142 0.35 25.38 28.76
CA VAL A 1142 -0.68 25.02 27.79
C VAL A 1142 -1.98 24.67 28.50
N GLN A 1143 -3.10 25.20 28.02
CA GLN A 1143 -4.43 24.84 28.52
C GLN A 1143 -4.85 23.46 27.98
N PHE A 1144 -5.16 22.51 28.85
CA PHE A 1144 -5.62 21.17 28.50
C PHE A 1144 -7.13 21.01 28.62
N ILE A 1145 -7.75 20.48 27.58
CA ILE A 1145 -9.17 20.10 27.56
C ILE A 1145 -9.23 18.64 27.14
N PHE A 1146 -9.48 17.72 28.06
CA PHE A 1146 -9.50 16.29 27.71
C PHE A 1146 -10.83 15.62 28.00
N ILE A 1147 -11.19 14.68 27.14
CA ILE A 1147 -12.34 13.78 27.29
C ILE A 1147 -11.78 12.43 27.75
N SER A 1148 -12.20 11.98 28.92
CA SER A 1148 -11.77 10.69 29.47
C SER A 1148 -12.90 10.02 30.25
N HIS A 1149 -12.84 8.69 30.32
CA HIS A 1149 -13.65 7.85 31.21
C HIS A 1149 -12.81 7.19 32.31
N ASN A 1150 -11.49 7.40 32.33
CA ASN A 1150 -10.57 6.86 33.33
C ASN A 1150 -10.54 7.75 34.58
N LYS A 1151 -10.76 7.14 35.74
CA LYS A 1151 -10.77 7.84 37.03
C LYS A 1151 -9.44 8.53 37.35
N LEU A 1152 -8.31 7.92 37.00
CA LEU A 1152 -6.98 8.49 37.25
C LEU A 1152 -6.72 9.75 36.42
N ALA A 1153 -7.22 9.78 35.18
CA ALA A 1153 -7.15 10.97 34.33
C ALA A 1153 -8.11 12.07 34.78
N MET A 1154 -9.29 11.73 35.31
CA MET A 1154 -10.23 12.74 35.84
C MET A 1154 -9.71 13.46 37.08
N GLN A 1155 -8.88 12.80 37.89
CA GLN A 1155 -8.35 13.35 39.15
C GLN A 1155 -7.39 14.52 38.97
N ILE A 1156 -6.76 14.65 37.79
CA ILE A 1156 -5.82 15.75 37.51
C ILE A 1156 -6.48 17.01 36.98
N ALA A 1157 -7.80 17.01 36.75
CA ALA A 1157 -8.50 18.17 36.23
C ALA A 1157 -8.86 19.15 37.35
N ASP A 1158 -8.73 20.45 37.07
CA ASP A 1158 -9.17 21.51 37.98
C ASP A 1158 -10.70 21.65 37.94
N GLU A 1159 -11.30 21.40 36.77
CA GLU A 1159 -12.74 21.56 36.54
C GLU A 1159 -13.32 20.39 35.73
N LEU A 1160 -14.45 19.85 36.19
CA LEU A 1160 -15.20 18.80 35.48
C LEU A 1160 -16.45 19.37 34.82
N LYS A 1161 -16.53 19.22 33.49
CA LYS A 1161 -17.71 19.56 32.69
C LYS A 1161 -18.45 18.29 32.28
N GLY A 1162 -19.53 18.01 32.98
CA GLY A 1162 -20.43 16.90 32.70
C GLY A 1162 -21.33 17.17 31.49
N ILE A 1163 -21.36 16.27 30.52
CA ILE A 1163 -22.36 16.28 29.46
C ILE A 1163 -23.38 15.20 29.78
N THR A 1164 -24.66 15.59 29.86
CA THR A 1164 -25.78 14.69 30.12
C THR A 1164 -26.77 14.74 28.97
N MET A 1165 -27.58 13.70 28.83
CA MET A 1165 -28.60 13.59 27.80
C MET A 1165 -29.97 13.33 28.46
N PRO A 1166 -30.59 14.36 29.07
CA PRO A 1166 -31.87 14.21 29.77
C PRO A 1166 -33.02 13.86 28.81
N THR A 1167 -32.90 14.26 27.54
CA THR A 1167 -33.78 13.81 26.44
C THR A 1167 -32.91 13.11 25.42
N ALA A 1168 -33.31 11.91 24.99
CA ALA A 1168 -32.54 11.12 24.02
C ALA A 1168 -32.22 11.96 22.77
N GLY A 1169 -30.93 12.03 22.42
CA GLY A 1169 -30.39 12.80 21.29
C GLY A 1169 -30.20 14.30 21.52
N ILE A 1170 -30.53 14.85 22.70
CA ILE A 1170 -30.26 16.25 23.07
C ILE A 1170 -29.27 16.31 24.24
N SER A 1171 -28.06 16.80 23.97
CA SER A 1171 -27.02 17.00 24.99
C SER A 1171 -27.25 18.30 25.76
N SER A 1172 -26.98 18.27 27.07
CA SER A 1172 -26.96 19.44 27.96
C SER A 1172 -25.71 19.44 28.82
N LEU A 1173 -25.21 20.64 29.14
CA LEU A 1173 -24.01 20.86 29.93
C LEU A 1173 -24.35 21.01 31.41
N VAL A 1174 -23.61 20.29 32.26
CA VAL A 1174 -23.59 20.39 33.72
C VAL A 1174 -22.14 20.67 34.12
N THR A 1175 -21.89 21.66 34.98
CA THR A 1175 -20.52 22.00 35.40
C THR A 1175 -20.38 21.70 36.89
N VAL A 1176 -19.29 21.03 37.26
CA VAL A 1176 -18.94 20.71 38.66
C VAL A 1176 -17.49 21.14 38.89
N ASN A 1177 -17.28 22.03 39.85
CA ASN A 1177 -15.93 22.42 40.28
C ASN A 1177 -15.48 21.44 41.39
N LEU A 1178 -14.30 20.83 41.23
CA LEU A 1178 -13.79 19.82 42.16
C LEU A 1178 -13.42 20.42 43.53
N GLU A 1179 -12.87 21.63 43.57
CA GLU A 1179 -12.55 22.34 44.83
C GLU A 1179 -13.81 22.74 45.63
N GLU A 1180 -14.91 23.03 44.94
CA GLU A 1180 -16.20 23.29 45.58
C GLU A 1180 -16.89 22.00 46.01
N ALA A 1181 -16.73 20.91 45.26
CA ALA A 1181 -17.32 19.60 45.55
C ALA A 1181 -16.69 18.88 46.75
N GLU A 1182 -15.37 19.02 46.97
CA GLU A 1182 -14.70 18.49 48.18
C GLU A 1182 -15.34 19.01 49.47
N LYS A 1183 -15.78 20.28 49.49
CA LYS A 1183 -16.46 20.90 50.64
C LYS A 1183 -17.84 20.32 50.94
N TYR A 1184 -18.47 19.64 49.98
CA TYR A 1184 -19.78 18.97 50.15
C TYR A 1184 -19.64 17.48 50.51
N ILE A 1185 -18.43 16.91 50.42
CA ILE A 1185 -18.15 15.51 50.80
C ILE A 1185 -17.79 15.42 52.30
N GLU A 1186 -17.25 16.50 52.88
CA GLU A 1186 -16.94 16.60 54.32
C GLU A 1186 -18.13 17.07 55.21
N SER A 1187 -19.28 17.38 54.60
CA SER A 1187 -20.55 17.72 55.27
C SER A 1187 -21.55 16.58 55.19
#